data_AF-J9PCP3-F1
#
_entry.id   AF-J9PCP3-F1
#
_cell.length_a   1.000
_cell.length_b   1.000
_cell.length_c   1.000
_cell.angle_alpha   90.00
_cell.angle_beta   90.00
_cell.angle_gamma   90.00
#
_symmetry.space_group_name_H-M   'P 1'
#
loop_
_entity.id
_entity.type
_entity.pdbx_description
1 polymer ?
#
loop_
_entity_poly.entity_id
_entity_poly.type
_entity_poly.pdbx_seq_one_letter_code
_entity_poly.pdbx_strand_id
1 'polypeptide(L)'
;YYNEITRYKVSNSSFVMCKLPRQISAFKNITHLLISSSMVNNLPRKAYLIECSIPNFKNKMNTYDTIWHQNSVQLHDDTLFVPNILDNNDEMPQTTIENYWSYGTSGKGMCGSVLVTDLNVSCPIIGIHVAGKVSGTKGYSELITREILEKLLDSVGAQNIICKDVEIEGQMFGSTYIKIDSDLSKCTAALEGHGNFLGVVPKKYAYSPPTKSKCIHSMCYNEITESTYDVPHLSPKDKRFEGSPMVKGCLHHLNPVKNFPEKILHLAVKDVSELVLAKVVPLRQKIGQLTVQESVCGIPSIPGYDAMEFDTSEGFPFSSVRPKGYSDKKWLFDMEVTDTGYKLNGINDMVIDVMNMKDKQRLCNIVPMTIFIDCLKDLKLPKEKCDKTRIFSISPVDFTIQFRQMFYDFTIAFQNTMFEVESAVGINVDGYEWHEMVQKLMENSPHFVCGDYSKFGPRLMTSCVLAAFDIIQEWYRYYGDTNYDNEKRRIIMGREIAFAKHLMFNLVYEVLSGAPSGCPITTILNNFVNMLYLRCAYIHIMTTSVMLTRNLTNYQANALMSVSSFRKYVCAIFYGDDLIMTVHPSIVKIFNAHNLSGFFQKYDIKFTDALKSGDISKSTAVFDVETSFLKRTIRRHDFRNCFVACMDKRAIEETCNWVFIGHQEPEASILACGCMLLNAHGWGEKYYEGLRTRVIEFWRKHNEVPSIPRWSEVDERIYGY
;
A
#
# COMPACT_ATOMS: atom_id res chain seq x y z
N TYR A 1 4.33 -4.56 18.15
CA TYR A 1 3.06 -3.83 18.33
C TYR A 1 2.82 -3.36 19.77
N TYR A 2 2.91 -4.22 20.80
CA TYR A 2 2.54 -3.85 22.19
C TYR A 2 3.36 -2.73 22.88
N ASN A 3 4.56 -2.40 22.38
CA ASN A 3 5.42 -1.35 22.96
C ASN A 3 5.03 0.08 22.52
N GLU A 4 4.14 0.23 21.54
CA GLU A 4 3.71 1.54 20.99
C GLU A 4 2.30 1.94 21.45
N ILE A 5 1.65 1.12 22.29
CA ILE A 5 0.33 1.45 22.85
C ILE A 5 0.52 2.52 23.92
N THR A 6 -0.07 3.70 23.69
CA THR A 6 -0.11 4.74 24.71
C THR A 6 -1.21 4.39 25.72
N ARG A 7 -0.85 4.32 27.00
CA ARG A 7 -1.76 3.93 28.08
C ARG A 7 -2.05 5.12 28.97
N TYR A 8 -3.33 5.35 29.25
CA TYR A 8 -3.81 6.39 30.15
C TYR A 8 -4.50 5.71 31.33
N LYS A 9 -3.96 5.92 32.53
CA LYS A 9 -4.59 5.46 33.77
C LYS A 9 -5.75 6.40 34.09
N VAL A 10 -6.93 5.83 34.33
CA VAL A 10 -8.10 6.58 34.78
C VAL A 10 -8.09 6.61 36.31
N SER A 11 -8.20 7.79 36.91
CA SER A 11 -8.28 7.94 38.37
C SER A 11 -9.55 7.30 38.91
N ASN A 12 -9.48 6.65 40.07
CA ASN A 12 -10.61 5.96 40.73
C ASN A 12 -11.36 4.98 39.82
N SER A 13 -10.61 4.29 38.95
CA SER A 13 -11.14 3.34 37.99
C SER A 13 -10.15 2.20 37.79
N SER A 14 -10.66 0.98 37.60
CA SER A 14 -9.86 -0.17 37.18
C SER A 14 -9.63 -0.20 35.67
N PHE A 15 -10.14 0.77 34.92
CA PHE A 15 -9.91 0.87 33.49
C PHE A 15 -8.58 1.55 33.16
N VAL A 16 -7.94 1.00 32.13
CA VAL A 16 -6.83 1.62 31.45
C VAL A 16 -7.27 1.90 30.02
N MET A 17 -7.28 3.18 29.64
CA MET A 17 -7.51 3.55 28.26
C MET A 17 -6.24 3.34 27.47
N CYS A 18 -6.37 2.67 26.33
CA CYS A 18 -5.26 2.45 25.42
C CYS A 18 -5.55 3.16 24.10
N LYS A 19 -4.63 4.01 23.66
CA LYS A 19 -4.61 4.53 22.30
C LYS A 19 -3.72 3.64 21.46
N LEU A 20 -4.34 2.96 20.50
CA LEU A 20 -3.60 2.14 19.55
C LEU A 20 -2.83 3.02 18.55
N PRO A 21 -1.71 2.51 18.01
CA PRO A 21 -0.97 3.19 16.95
C PRO A 21 -1.87 3.43 15.71
N ARG A 22 -1.63 4.52 14.97
CA ARG A 22 -2.41 4.93 13.78
C ARG A 22 -2.44 3.86 12.67
N GLN A 23 -1.51 2.91 12.70
CA GLN A 23 -1.36 1.81 11.77
C GLN A 23 -2.34 0.66 12.01
N ILE A 24 -3.10 0.69 13.10
CA ILE A 24 -4.24 -0.21 13.30
C ILE A 24 -5.47 0.48 12.72
N SER A 25 -6.29 -0.27 11.97
CA SER A 25 -7.57 0.26 11.49
C SER A 25 -8.41 0.75 12.67
N ALA A 26 -9.21 1.79 12.45
CA ALA A 26 -10.11 2.26 13.49
C ALA A 26 -11.12 1.15 13.82
N PHE A 27 -11.55 1.05 15.08
CA PHE A 27 -12.63 0.13 15.46
C PHE A 27 -13.97 0.83 15.29
N LYS A 28 -15.02 0.02 15.12
CA LYS A 28 -16.42 0.46 15.20
C LYS A 28 -16.63 1.36 16.42
N ASN A 29 -17.21 2.53 16.19
CA ASN A 29 -17.64 3.38 17.30
C ASN A 29 -18.85 2.74 18.01
N ILE A 30 -18.60 2.20 19.20
CA ILE A 30 -19.63 1.60 20.08
C ILE A 30 -20.02 2.50 21.26
N THR A 31 -19.59 3.78 21.30
CA THR A 31 -19.84 4.64 22.48
C THR A 31 -21.33 4.81 22.77
N HIS A 32 -22.14 4.82 21.71
CA HIS A 32 -23.60 4.89 21.78
C HIS A 32 -24.26 3.65 22.42
N LEU A 33 -23.55 2.51 22.46
CA LEU A 33 -24.02 1.28 23.10
C LEU A 33 -23.83 1.27 24.62
N LEU A 34 -23.02 2.21 25.18
CA LEU A 34 -22.91 2.37 26.63
C LEU A 34 -24.14 3.11 27.17
N ILE A 35 -24.60 2.65 28.33
CA ILE A 35 -25.74 3.24 29.02
C ILE A 35 -25.54 4.73 29.30
N SER A 36 -26.62 5.52 29.17
CA SER A 36 -26.61 6.92 29.62
C SER A 36 -26.76 6.99 31.14
N SER A 37 -26.04 7.91 31.77
CA SER A 37 -26.14 8.20 33.20
C SER A 37 -27.59 8.43 33.67
N SER A 38 -28.44 9.01 32.81
CA SER A 38 -29.86 9.25 33.09
C SER A 38 -30.71 7.97 33.26
N MET A 39 -30.25 6.84 32.71
CA MET A 39 -30.99 5.57 32.69
C MET A 39 -30.54 4.59 33.78
N VAL A 40 -29.36 4.82 34.38
CA VAL A 40 -28.71 3.87 35.30
C VAL A 40 -29.62 3.46 36.47
N ASN A 41 -30.27 4.44 37.11
CA ASN A 41 -31.16 4.19 38.26
C ASN A 41 -32.46 3.46 37.90
N ASN A 42 -32.79 3.37 36.61
CA ASN A 42 -34.03 2.76 36.11
C ASN A 42 -33.80 1.35 35.51
N LEU A 43 -32.61 0.79 35.65
CA LEU A 43 -32.28 -0.54 35.12
C LEU A 43 -32.89 -1.68 35.95
N PRO A 44 -33.27 -2.81 35.32
CA PRO A 44 -33.79 -3.98 36.01
C PRO A 44 -32.70 -4.75 36.74
N ARG A 45 -33.12 -5.62 37.65
CA ARG A 45 -32.23 -6.49 38.44
C ARG A 45 -31.60 -7.62 37.64
N LYS A 46 -31.86 -7.77 36.33
CA LYS A 46 -31.33 -8.87 35.51
C LYS A 46 -30.43 -8.34 34.40
N ALA A 47 -29.32 -9.04 34.18
CA ALA A 47 -28.34 -8.72 33.15
C ALA A 47 -27.61 -9.99 32.71
N TYR A 48 -26.94 -9.93 31.56
CA TYR A 48 -26.05 -10.98 31.09
C TYR A 48 -24.61 -10.51 31.20
N LEU A 49 -23.76 -11.33 31.82
CA LEU A 49 -22.32 -11.18 31.72
C LEU A 49 -21.85 -12.00 30.51
N ILE A 50 -21.30 -11.32 29.52
CA ILE A 50 -20.77 -11.92 28.31
C ILE A 50 -19.26 -12.11 28.49
N GLU A 51 -18.87 -13.35 28.72
CA GLU A 51 -17.47 -13.78 28.81
C GLU A 51 -16.94 -14.12 27.41
N CYS A 52 -15.80 -13.53 27.05
CA CYS A 52 -15.11 -13.85 25.81
C CYS A 52 -14.12 -14.99 26.05
N SER A 53 -14.43 -16.18 25.52
CA SER A 53 -13.54 -17.34 25.56
C SER A 53 -12.62 -17.31 24.34
N ILE A 54 -11.34 -17.01 24.59
CA ILE A 54 -10.31 -16.97 23.56
C ILE A 54 -9.68 -18.37 23.46
N PRO A 55 -9.71 -19.04 22.28
CA PRO A 55 -9.10 -20.35 22.13
C PRO A 55 -7.59 -20.33 22.42
N ASN A 56 -7.07 -21.40 23.02
CA ASN A 56 -5.63 -21.58 23.25
C ASN A 56 -4.86 -21.60 21.93
N PHE A 57 -4.25 -20.47 21.53
CA PHE A 57 -3.14 -20.19 20.60
C PHE A 57 -2.84 -21.07 19.36
N LYS A 58 -3.64 -22.10 19.03
CA LYS A 58 -3.41 -23.01 17.91
C LYS A 58 -4.65 -23.11 17.01
N ASN A 59 -4.57 -22.40 15.90
CA ASN A 59 -5.08 -22.78 14.57
C ASN A 59 -6.54 -22.52 14.14
N LYS A 60 -7.22 -21.43 14.55
CA LYS A 60 -8.34 -20.88 13.75
C LYS A 60 -8.37 -19.35 13.78
N MET A 61 -8.58 -18.73 12.61
CA MET A 61 -8.74 -17.27 12.44
C MET A 61 -9.84 -16.75 13.37
N ASN A 62 -9.56 -15.74 14.19
CA ASN A 62 -10.55 -14.85 14.81
C ASN A 62 -11.83 -15.50 15.38
N THR A 63 -11.79 -16.76 15.82
CA THR A 63 -12.93 -17.38 16.49
C THR A 63 -12.79 -17.14 17.98
N TYR A 64 -13.75 -16.44 18.57
CA TYR A 64 -13.97 -16.38 20.00
C TYR A 64 -15.35 -16.96 20.26
N ASP A 65 -15.48 -17.74 21.32
CA ASP A 65 -16.79 -18.16 21.80
C ASP A 65 -17.25 -17.15 22.85
N THR A 66 -18.53 -16.83 22.86
CA THR A 66 -19.11 -16.03 23.94
C THR A 66 -19.92 -16.92 24.86
N ILE A 67 -19.64 -16.84 26.15
CA ILE A 67 -20.41 -17.55 27.18
C ILE A 67 -21.29 -16.52 27.87
N TRP A 68 -22.59 -16.76 27.87
CA TRP A 68 -23.59 -15.85 28.41
C TRP A 68 -24.04 -16.33 29.79
N HIS A 69 -23.74 -15.53 30.81
CA HIS A 69 -24.12 -15.83 32.19
C HIS A 69 -25.24 -14.91 32.63
N GLN A 70 -26.45 -15.46 32.80
CA GLN A 70 -27.58 -14.68 33.33
C GLN A 70 -27.39 -14.42 34.83
N ASN A 71 -27.50 -13.17 35.23
CA ASN A 71 -27.22 -12.71 36.57
C ASN A 71 -28.33 -11.84 37.12
N SER A 72 -28.53 -11.92 38.44
CA SER A 72 -29.19 -10.84 39.17
C SER A 72 -28.15 -9.80 39.58
N VAL A 73 -28.32 -8.56 39.14
CA VAL A 73 -27.38 -7.45 39.36
C VAL A 73 -27.92 -6.47 40.39
N GLN A 74 -27.00 -5.89 41.16
CA GLN A 74 -27.25 -4.82 42.11
C GLN A 74 -26.24 -3.70 41.90
N LEU A 75 -26.72 -2.46 41.73
CA LEU A 75 -25.88 -1.26 41.66
C LEU A 75 -25.48 -0.82 43.07
N HIS A 76 -24.24 -0.36 43.19
CA HIS A 76 -23.68 0.22 44.40
C HIS A 76 -23.02 1.58 44.05
N ASP A 77 -23.14 2.52 44.99
CA ASP A 77 -22.59 3.89 44.92
C ASP A 77 -21.67 4.14 46.13
N ASP A 78 -20.94 3.09 46.53
CA ASP A 78 -19.92 3.11 47.58
C ASP A 78 -18.56 2.72 47.00
N THR A 79 -17.50 2.86 47.79
CA THR A 79 -16.14 2.57 47.32
C THR A 79 -15.82 1.07 47.36
N LEU A 80 -15.60 0.48 46.18
CA LEU A 80 -15.02 -0.85 46.05
C LEU A 80 -13.50 -0.77 45.96
N PHE A 81 -12.81 -1.52 46.81
CA PHE A 81 -11.36 -1.70 46.74
C PHE A 81 -11.03 -2.93 45.90
N VAL A 82 -10.33 -2.71 44.78
CA VAL A 82 -9.86 -3.76 43.87
C VAL A 82 -8.36 -4.01 44.11
N PRO A 83 -7.98 -5.19 44.63
CA PRO A 83 -6.59 -5.53 44.90
C PRO A 83 -5.80 -5.79 43.60
N ASN A 84 -4.50 -5.49 43.61
CA ASN A 84 -3.61 -5.79 42.49
C ASN A 84 -3.27 -7.29 42.45
N ILE A 85 -3.51 -7.95 41.32
CA ILE A 85 -3.34 -9.41 41.16
C ILE A 85 -1.85 -9.84 41.16
N LEU A 86 -0.91 -8.91 40.95
CA LEU A 86 0.51 -9.20 40.72
C LEU A 86 1.43 -9.00 41.93
N ASP A 87 0.93 -8.48 43.04
CA ASP A 87 1.79 -8.09 44.17
C ASP A 87 1.35 -8.79 45.46
N ASN A 88 2.13 -9.78 45.90
CA ASN A 88 1.89 -10.51 47.14
C ASN A 88 2.38 -9.74 48.38
N ASN A 89 2.98 -8.55 48.20
CA ASN A 89 3.67 -7.82 49.27
C ASN A 89 2.95 -6.54 49.75
N ASP A 90 1.69 -6.28 49.35
CA ASP A 90 0.87 -5.13 49.81
C ASP A 90 1.49 -3.72 49.60
N GLU A 91 2.59 -3.56 48.84
CA GLU A 91 3.28 -2.27 48.68
C GLU A 91 2.66 -1.35 47.61
N MET A 92 1.84 -1.89 46.70
CA MET A 92 1.14 -1.10 45.67
C MET A 92 -0.26 -0.66 46.13
N PRO A 93 -0.61 0.65 46.04
CA PRO A 93 -1.92 1.14 46.44
C PRO A 93 -3.05 0.47 45.65
N GLN A 94 -4.08 0.03 46.37
CA GLN A 94 -5.27 -0.59 45.79
C GLN A 94 -6.00 0.39 44.85
N THR A 95 -6.64 -0.14 43.81
CA THR A 95 -7.47 0.68 42.92
C THR A 95 -8.86 0.80 43.54
N THR A 96 -9.36 2.02 43.70
CA THR A 96 -10.71 2.28 44.19
C THR A 96 -11.65 2.53 43.03
N ILE A 97 -12.89 2.04 43.14
CA ILE A 97 -13.98 2.29 42.19
C ILE A 97 -15.18 2.82 42.97
N GLU A 98 -15.84 3.87 42.46
CA GLU A 98 -16.94 4.54 43.16
C GLU A 98 -18.34 4.03 42.75
N ASN A 99 -18.49 3.48 41.54
CA ASN A 99 -19.78 3.04 41.02
C ASN A 99 -19.64 1.67 40.34
N TYR A 100 -20.33 0.65 40.86
CA TYR A 100 -20.16 -0.72 40.39
C TYR A 100 -21.42 -1.59 40.55
N TRP A 101 -21.50 -2.63 39.72
CA TRP A 101 -22.49 -3.69 39.78
C TRP A 101 -21.94 -4.89 40.51
N SER A 102 -22.75 -5.55 41.33
CA SER A 102 -22.43 -6.87 41.89
C SER A 102 -23.42 -7.95 41.43
N TYR A 103 -22.94 -9.17 41.22
CA TYR A 103 -23.73 -10.30 40.74
C TYR A 103 -23.10 -11.66 41.10
N GLY A 104 -23.77 -12.78 40.77
CA GLY A 104 -23.41 -14.12 41.23
C GLY A 104 -22.29 -14.81 40.47
N THR A 105 -22.05 -14.47 39.21
CA THR A 105 -20.99 -15.08 38.38
C THR A 105 -19.62 -14.43 38.62
N SER A 106 -18.58 -15.24 38.86
CA SER A 106 -17.18 -14.80 38.95
C SER A 106 -16.22 -15.96 38.70
N GLY A 107 -15.01 -15.67 38.21
CA GLY A 107 -13.99 -16.68 37.93
C GLY A 107 -12.64 -16.08 37.55
N LYS A 108 -11.58 -16.88 37.68
CA LYS A 108 -10.24 -16.48 37.23
C LYS A 108 -10.25 -16.27 35.72
N GLY A 109 -9.76 -15.11 35.27
CA GLY A 109 -9.67 -14.79 33.84
C GLY A 109 -10.92 -14.14 33.25
N MET A 110 -11.97 -13.88 34.03
CA MET A 110 -13.19 -13.23 33.53
C MET A 110 -13.06 -11.69 33.39
N CYS A 111 -11.99 -11.07 33.90
CA CYS A 111 -11.77 -9.62 33.81
C CYS A 111 -11.80 -9.15 32.35
N GLY A 112 -12.54 -8.07 32.09
CA GLY A 112 -12.81 -7.57 30.73
C GLY A 112 -14.11 -8.09 30.11
N SER A 113 -14.80 -9.07 30.73
CA SER A 113 -16.14 -9.49 30.31
C SER A 113 -17.13 -8.34 30.36
N VAL A 114 -18.07 -8.28 29.42
CA VAL A 114 -18.99 -7.15 29.27
C VAL A 114 -20.33 -7.48 29.94
N LEU A 115 -20.83 -6.59 30.80
CA LEU A 115 -22.14 -6.71 31.41
C LEU A 115 -23.16 -5.97 30.56
N VAL A 116 -24.18 -6.68 30.07
CA VAL A 116 -25.26 -6.12 29.24
C VAL A 116 -26.62 -6.32 29.89
N THR A 117 -27.50 -5.32 29.79
CA THR A 117 -28.88 -5.45 30.28
C THR A 117 -29.70 -6.37 29.37
N ASP A 118 -30.73 -7.01 29.93
CA ASP A 118 -31.72 -7.78 29.19
C ASP A 118 -32.86 -6.92 28.62
N LEU A 119 -32.84 -5.61 28.86
CA LEU A 119 -33.80 -4.68 28.27
C LEU A 119 -33.57 -4.47 26.78
N ASN A 120 -34.66 -4.24 26.05
CA ASN A 120 -34.64 -3.79 24.67
C ASN A 120 -34.35 -2.28 24.59
N VAL A 121 -33.11 -1.90 24.90
CA VAL A 121 -32.61 -0.51 24.83
C VAL A 121 -31.51 -0.38 23.79
N SER A 122 -31.35 0.81 23.23
CA SER A 122 -30.29 1.11 22.25
C SER A 122 -28.89 1.23 22.87
N CYS A 123 -28.78 1.20 24.21
CA CYS A 123 -27.54 1.34 24.97
C CYS A 123 -27.36 0.18 25.98
N PRO A 124 -27.17 -1.07 25.48
CA PRO A 124 -27.29 -2.26 26.31
C PRO A 124 -26.11 -2.51 27.25
N ILE A 125 -24.95 -1.88 27.05
CA ILE A 125 -23.75 -2.14 27.85
C ILE A 125 -23.80 -1.29 29.13
N ILE A 126 -23.78 -1.96 30.28
CA ILE A 126 -23.97 -1.34 31.60
C ILE A 126 -22.75 -1.44 32.52
N GLY A 127 -21.73 -2.22 32.15
CA GLY A 127 -20.48 -2.28 32.90
C GLY A 127 -19.48 -3.27 32.30
N ILE A 128 -18.27 -3.31 32.86
CA ILE A 128 -17.22 -4.26 32.50
C ILE A 128 -16.69 -4.93 33.76
N HIS A 129 -16.54 -6.25 33.74
CA HIS A 129 -16.09 -7.04 34.87
C HIS A 129 -14.64 -6.74 35.24
N VAL A 130 -14.41 -6.42 36.51
CA VAL A 130 -13.10 -5.98 37.02
C VAL A 130 -12.57 -6.88 38.13
N ALA A 131 -13.44 -7.47 38.93
CA ALA A 131 -13.05 -8.23 40.11
C ALA A 131 -14.11 -9.25 40.52
N GLY A 132 -13.71 -10.17 41.40
CA GLY A 132 -14.64 -11.09 42.04
C GLY A 132 -14.03 -11.83 43.22
N LYS A 133 -14.88 -12.46 44.02
CA LYS A 133 -14.44 -13.26 45.17
C LYS A 133 -13.77 -14.54 44.70
N VAL A 134 -12.73 -14.96 45.42
CA VAL A 134 -11.99 -16.22 45.18
C VAL A 134 -12.91 -17.44 45.19
N SER A 135 -13.98 -17.41 45.97
CA SER A 135 -14.99 -18.48 45.99
C SER A 135 -15.84 -18.60 44.72
N GLY A 136 -15.71 -17.68 43.76
CA GLY A 136 -16.49 -17.65 42.52
C GLY A 136 -17.95 -17.21 42.68
N THR A 137 -18.38 -16.91 43.91
CA THR A 137 -19.79 -16.67 44.26
C THR A 137 -20.27 -15.22 44.07
N LYS A 138 -19.34 -14.28 43.84
CA LYS A 138 -19.68 -12.86 43.69
C LYS A 138 -18.70 -12.16 42.77
N GLY A 139 -19.19 -11.59 41.68
CA GLY A 139 -18.44 -10.78 40.73
C GLY A 139 -18.83 -9.30 40.81
N TYR A 140 -17.93 -8.46 40.31
CA TYR A 140 -18.08 -7.01 40.27
C TYR A 140 -17.75 -6.47 38.88
N SER A 141 -18.60 -5.60 38.35
CA SER A 141 -18.34 -4.82 37.14
C SER A 141 -18.33 -3.33 37.47
N GLU A 142 -17.36 -2.60 36.97
CA GLU A 142 -17.38 -1.14 37.07
C GLU A 142 -18.37 -0.55 36.05
N LEU A 143 -19.15 0.44 36.48
CA LEU A 143 -20.10 1.15 35.63
C LEU A 143 -19.34 2.16 34.76
N ILE A 144 -19.43 2.01 33.44
CA ILE A 144 -19.01 3.05 32.48
C ILE A 144 -20.25 3.55 31.77
N THR A 145 -20.63 4.81 32.02
CA THR A 145 -21.65 5.48 31.23
C THR A 145 -21.03 6.10 29.98
N ARG A 146 -21.88 6.35 28.98
CA ARG A 146 -21.47 7.06 27.76
C ARG A 146 -20.85 8.42 28.07
N GLU A 147 -21.43 9.18 28.99
CA GLU A 147 -20.93 10.52 29.34
C GLU A 147 -19.56 10.47 30.02
N ILE A 148 -19.29 9.44 30.83
CA ILE A 148 -17.95 9.20 31.40
C ILE A 148 -16.97 8.87 30.27
N LEU A 149 -17.32 7.94 29.39
CA LEU A 149 -16.44 7.53 28.30
C LEU A 149 -16.14 8.67 27.32
N GLU A 150 -17.13 9.49 26.97
CA GLU A 150 -16.96 10.66 26.10
C GLU A 150 -16.00 11.68 26.72
N LYS A 151 -16.17 12.02 28.00
CA LYS A 151 -15.24 12.92 28.72
C LYS A 151 -13.82 12.36 28.76
N LEU A 152 -13.69 11.05 28.99
CA LEU A 152 -12.41 10.36 29.00
C LEU A 152 -11.74 10.40 27.62
N LEU A 153 -12.51 10.14 26.55
CA LEU A 153 -12.06 10.25 25.17
C LEU A 153 -11.62 11.68 24.83
N ASP A 154 -12.37 12.70 25.26
CA ASP A 154 -12.01 14.11 25.06
C ASP A 154 -10.71 14.48 25.77
N SER A 155 -10.48 13.95 26.97
CA SER A 155 -9.27 14.22 27.77
C SER A 155 -7.99 13.67 27.12
N VAL A 156 -8.11 12.63 26.28
CA VAL A 156 -6.98 12.02 25.56
C VAL A 156 -6.87 12.50 24.11
N GLY A 157 -7.65 13.51 23.72
CA GLY A 157 -7.61 14.10 22.38
C GLY A 157 -8.30 13.23 21.31
N ALA A 158 -9.24 12.36 21.67
CA ALA A 158 -9.96 11.51 20.72
C ALA A 158 -10.84 12.31 19.73
N GLN A 159 -11.27 13.52 20.09
CA GLN A 159 -11.93 14.48 19.22
C GLN A 159 -11.07 14.88 18.01
N ASN A 160 -9.74 14.71 18.08
CA ASN A 160 -8.83 14.93 16.96
C ASN A 160 -8.74 13.71 16.02
N ILE A 161 -9.47 12.62 16.30
CA ILE A 161 -9.54 11.45 15.42
C ILE A 161 -10.47 11.79 14.25
N ILE A 162 -9.86 12.12 13.12
CA ILE A 162 -10.56 12.55 11.90
C ILE A 162 -11.40 11.43 11.27
N CYS A 163 -11.21 10.16 11.63
CA CYS A 163 -11.92 9.04 11.01
C CYS A 163 -12.86 8.34 12.00
N LYS A 164 -14.11 8.17 11.60
CA LYS A 164 -15.11 7.35 12.25
C LYS A 164 -15.18 6.04 11.49
N ASP A 165 -14.81 4.94 12.13
CA ASP A 165 -15.11 3.63 11.54
C ASP A 165 -16.53 3.21 11.92
N VAL A 166 -17.26 2.80 10.88
CA VAL A 166 -18.64 2.34 10.96
C VAL A 166 -18.65 0.96 10.34
N GLU A 167 -19.40 0.04 10.93
CA GLU A 167 -19.58 -1.28 10.34
C GLU A 167 -20.30 -1.14 9.00
N ILE A 168 -19.54 -1.20 7.92
CA ILE A 168 -20.08 -1.23 6.57
C ILE A 168 -20.21 -2.69 6.17
N GLU A 169 -21.41 -3.26 6.39
CA GLU A 169 -21.72 -4.66 6.04
C GLU A 169 -21.92 -4.89 4.53
N GLY A 170 -21.59 -3.90 3.69
CA GLY A 170 -21.92 -3.93 2.26
C GLY A 170 -21.83 -2.60 1.56
N GLN A 171 -22.04 -2.61 0.24
CA GLN A 171 -21.96 -1.43 -0.60
C GLN A 171 -23.31 -1.19 -1.29
N MET A 172 -23.85 0.04 -1.24
CA MET A 172 -24.97 0.40 -2.12
C MET A 172 -24.47 0.57 -3.56
N PHE A 173 -25.24 0.05 -4.50
CA PHE A 173 -25.01 0.12 -5.94
C PHE A 173 -26.35 0.40 -6.64
N GLY A 174 -26.60 1.67 -6.95
CA GLY A 174 -27.93 2.16 -7.32
C GLY A 174 -28.94 1.85 -6.21
N SER A 175 -30.04 1.18 -6.55
CA SER A 175 -31.06 0.72 -5.60
C SER A 175 -30.73 -0.60 -4.89
N THR A 176 -29.60 -1.24 -5.22
CA THR A 176 -29.23 -2.55 -4.67
C THR A 176 -28.21 -2.42 -3.54
N TYR A 177 -28.49 -3.04 -2.39
CA TYR A 177 -27.49 -3.21 -1.33
C TYR A 177 -26.73 -4.52 -1.49
N ILE A 178 -25.44 -4.44 -1.79
CA ILE A 178 -24.56 -5.61 -1.90
C ILE A 178 -24.03 -5.96 -0.51
N LYS A 179 -24.75 -6.83 0.20
CA LYS A 179 -24.35 -7.32 1.53
C LYS A 179 -23.12 -8.24 1.44
N ILE A 180 -22.15 -8.03 2.34
CA ILE A 180 -21.06 -8.96 2.62
C ILE A 180 -21.54 -9.94 3.69
N ASP A 181 -21.61 -11.23 3.35
CA ASP A 181 -22.03 -12.28 4.28
C ASP A 181 -20.84 -12.70 5.15
N SER A 182 -20.96 -12.51 6.47
CA SER A 182 -19.89 -12.83 7.43
C SER A 182 -19.64 -14.34 7.59
N ASP A 183 -20.48 -15.20 7.02
CA ASP A 183 -20.29 -16.65 7.00
C ASP A 183 -19.15 -17.08 6.04
N LEU A 184 -17.93 -17.12 6.59
CA LEU A 184 -16.72 -17.50 5.87
C LEU A 184 -16.71 -18.95 5.39
N SER A 185 -17.63 -19.82 5.84
CA SER A 185 -17.73 -21.19 5.33
C SER A 185 -18.11 -21.25 3.84
N LYS A 186 -18.67 -20.15 3.32
CA LYS A 186 -19.06 -19.96 1.91
C LYS A 186 -17.91 -19.47 1.01
N CYS A 187 -16.69 -19.31 1.52
CA CYS A 187 -15.56 -18.86 0.71
C CYS A 187 -15.20 -19.90 -0.38
N THR A 188 -14.85 -19.41 -1.58
CA THR A 188 -14.44 -20.26 -2.72
C THR A 188 -13.05 -20.86 -2.47
N ALA A 189 -12.21 -20.12 -1.77
CA ALA A 189 -10.88 -20.55 -1.36
C ALA A 189 -10.54 -19.90 -0.01
N ALA A 190 -9.94 -20.67 0.88
CA ALA A 190 -9.42 -20.17 2.14
C ALA A 190 -8.15 -19.35 1.92
N LEU A 191 -7.95 -18.33 2.75
CA LEU A 191 -6.78 -17.47 2.74
C LEU A 191 -6.34 -17.25 4.19
N GLU A 192 -5.06 -17.47 4.51
CA GLU A 192 -4.54 -17.33 5.88
C GLU A 192 -3.53 -16.19 6.02
N GLY A 193 -3.47 -15.61 7.23
CA GLY A 193 -2.51 -14.57 7.58
C GLY A 193 -3.13 -13.50 8.47
N HIS A 194 -2.44 -12.37 8.59
CA HIS A 194 -2.82 -11.25 9.45
C HIS A 194 -3.55 -10.18 8.63
N GLY A 195 -4.88 -10.21 8.69
CA GLY A 195 -5.79 -9.21 8.11
C GLY A 195 -7.20 -9.39 8.66
N ASN A 196 -8.09 -8.47 8.30
CA ASN A 196 -9.48 -8.52 8.72
C ASN A 196 -10.32 -9.21 7.63
N PHE A 197 -10.79 -10.43 7.89
CA PHE A 197 -11.66 -11.15 6.96
C PHE A 197 -13.11 -10.67 7.15
N LEU A 198 -13.65 -9.96 6.16
CA LEU A 198 -14.93 -9.27 6.28
C LEU A 198 -16.12 -10.16 5.92
N GLY A 199 -15.91 -11.16 5.07
CA GLY A 199 -16.95 -12.09 4.64
C GLY A 199 -16.90 -12.39 3.14
N VAL A 200 -18.02 -12.81 2.56
CA VAL A 200 -18.12 -13.14 1.14
C VAL A 200 -19.17 -12.31 0.42
N VAL A 201 -18.89 -11.96 -0.84
CA VAL A 201 -19.90 -11.35 -1.73
C VAL A 201 -20.87 -12.40 -2.29
N PRO A 202 -22.11 -12.01 -2.65
CA PRO A 202 -23.04 -12.88 -3.35
C PRO A 202 -22.46 -13.36 -4.68
N LYS A 203 -22.86 -14.55 -5.14
CA LYS A 203 -22.34 -15.19 -6.37
C LYS A 203 -22.38 -14.27 -7.61
N LYS A 204 -23.39 -13.40 -7.73
CA LYS A 204 -23.52 -12.42 -8.82
C LYS A 204 -22.32 -11.46 -8.90
N TYR A 205 -21.69 -11.15 -7.77
CA TYR A 205 -20.61 -10.19 -7.63
C TYR A 205 -19.24 -10.84 -7.39
N ALA A 206 -19.17 -12.18 -7.40
CA ALA A 206 -17.92 -12.90 -7.24
C ALA A 206 -17.03 -12.73 -8.47
N TYR A 207 -15.74 -12.53 -8.26
CA TYR A 207 -14.76 -12.39 -9.32
C TYR A 207 -14.31 -13.76 -9.87
N SER A 208 -14.30 -13.88 -11.19
CA SER A 208 -13.80 -15.05 -11.91
C SER A 208 -12.55 -14.67 -12.71
N PRO A 209 -11.33 -14.99 -12.22
CA PRO A 209 -10.11 -14.60 -12.91
C PRO A 209 -9.93 -15.32 -14.25
N PRO A 210 -9.33 -14.65 -15.27
CA PRO A 210 -8.91 -15.31 -16.50
C PRO A 210 -7.94 -16.46 -16.21
N THR A 211 -8.18 -17.63 -16.80
CA THR A 211 -7.38 -18.85 -16.57
C THR A 211 -6.41 -19.18 -17.71
N LYS A 212 -6.37 -18.35 -18.76
CA LYS A 212 -5.52 -18.53 -19.94
C LYS A 212 -4.76 -17.23 -20.22
N SER A 213 -3.50 -17.38 -20.62
CA SER A 213 -2.68 -16.23 -20.99
C SER A 213 -3.12 -15.67 -22.34
N LYS A 214 -3.08 -14.35 -22.47
CA LYS A 214 -3.17 -13.63 -23.75
C LYS A 214 -1.81 -13.58 -24.45
N CYS A 215 -0.71 -13.84 -23.73
CA CYS A 215 0.63 -13.90 -24.29
C CYS A 215 0.81 -15.25 -25.00
N ILE A 216 1.26 -15.22 -26.25
CA ILE A 216 1.49 -16.39 -27.10
C ILE A 216 2.88 -16.31 -27.73
N HIS A 217 3.37 -17.44 -28.23
CA HIS A 217 4.62 -17.47 -28.98
C HIS A 217 4.46 -16.75 -30.33
N SER A 218 5.48 -15.97 -30.69
CA SER A 218 5.56 -15.31 -31.99
C SER A 218 5.99 -16.29 -33.09
N MET A 219 6.01 -15.84 -34.35
CA MET A 219 6.63 -16.60 -35.45
C MET A 219 8.13 -16.81 -35.24
N CYS A 220 8.79 -15.95 -34.46
CA CYS A 220 10.23 -15.99 -34.20
C CYS A 220 10.62 -16.89 -33.03
N TYR A 221 9.65 -17.57 -32.40
CA TYR A 221 9.86 -18.31 -31.15
C TYR A 221 10.95 -19.39 -31.27
N ASN A 222 12.05 -19.24 -30.51
CA ASN A 222 13.25 -20.07 -30.55
C ASN A 222 14.03 -20.07 -31.88
N GLU A 223 13.66 -19.22 -32.85
CA GLU A 223 14.29 -19.19 -34.17
C GLU A 223 15.35 -18.08 -34.27
N ILE A 224 15.05 -16.89 -33.73
CA ILE A 224 16.00 -15.78 -33.70
C ILE A 224 16.83 -15.82 -32.43
N THR A 225 16.24 -16.10 -31.27
CA THR A 225 16.91 -16.26 -29.96
C THR A 225 16.20 -17.35 -29.18
N GLU A 226 16.92 -18.07 -28.31
CA GLU A 226 16.29 -19.10 -27.48
C GLU A 226 15.51 -18.48 -26.32
N SER A 227 14.25 -18.88 -26.15
CA SER A 227 13.38 -18.40 -25.09
C SER A 227 13.72 -19.04 -23.74
N THR A 228 13.92 -18.19 -22.74
CA THR A 228 14.14 -18.57 -21.34
C THR A 228 12.95 -18.21 -20.43
N TYR A 229 11.84 -17.77 -21.03
CA TYR A 229 10.60 -17.38 -20.36
C TYR A 229 9.48 -18.37 -20.68
N ASP A 230 8.40 -18.30 -19.91
CA ASP A 230 7.15 -19.02 -20.14
C ASP A 230 5.98 -18.16 -19.61
N VAL A 231 4.75 -18.56 -19.92
CA VAL A 231 3.53 -17.95 -19.40
C VAL A 231 3.36 -18.26 -17.91
N PRO A 232 2.90 -17.30 -17.10
CA PRO A 232 2.68 -17.50 -15.67
C PRO A 232 1.58 -18.54 -15.41
N HIS A 233 1.55 -19.13 -14.22
CA HIS A 233 0.43 -19.98 -13.83
C HIS A 233 -0.77 -19.12 -13.44
N LEU A 234 -1.86 -19.26 -14.21
CA LEU A 234 -3.08 -18.47 -14.07
C LEU A 234 -4.27 -19.27 -13.50
N SER A 235 -4.12 -20.57 -13.31
CA SER A 235 -5.22 -21.45 -12.93
C SER A 235 -4.76 -22.52 -11.92
N PRO A 236 -5.59 -22.87 -10.92
CA PRO A 236 -5.37 -24.05 -10.08
C PRO A 236 -5.40 -25.38 -10.86
N LYS A 237 -5.88 -25.35 -12.12
CA LYS A 237 -5.92 -26.51 -13.02
C LYS A 237 -4.68 -26.62 -13.92
N ASP A 238 -3.74 -25.68 -13.82
CA ASP A 238 -2.48 -25.75 -14.57
C ASP A 238 -1.64 -26.92 -14.02
N LYS A 239 -1.37 -27.94 -14.85
CA LYS A 239 -0.61 -29.14 -14.44
C LYS A 239 0.83 -28.84 -14.00
N ARG A 240 1.36 -27.66 -14.37
CA ARG A 240 2.71 -27.21 -13.98
C ARG A 240 2.76 -26.65 -12.56
N PHE A 241 1.62 -26.46 -11.91
CA PHE A 241 1.53 -25.75 -10.63
C PHE A 241 0.60 -26.46 -9.65
N GLU A 242 1.06 -26.61 -8.40
CA GLU A 242 0.26 -27.15 -7.32
C GLU A 242 -0.41 -26.03 -6.51
N GLY A 243 -1.71 -26.17 -6.28
CA GLY A 243 -2.51 -25.19 -5.54
C GLY A 243 -3.04 -24.03 -6.39
N SER A 244 -3.49 -22.96 -5.74
CA SER A 244 -4.07 -21.80 -6.42
C SER A 244 -3.06 -20.66 -6.54
N PRO A 245 -2.69 -20.22 -7.76
CA PRO A 245 -1.77 -19.09 -7.92
C PRO A 245 -2.37 -17.79 -7.36
N MET A 246 -3.70 -17.64 -7.44
CA MET A 246 -4.42 -16.52 -6.83
C MET A 246 -4.24 -16.48 -5.32
N VAL A 247 -4.46 -17.61 -4.64
CA VAL A 247 -4.30 -17.72 -3.18
C VAL A 247 -2.85 -17.45 -2.79
N LYS A 248 -1.88 -18.12 -3.44
CA LYS A 248 -0.44 -17.95 -3.15
C LYS A 248 0.01 -16.49 -3.26
N GLY A 249 -0.51 -15.77 -4.26
CA GLY A 249 -0.24 -14.35 -4.45
C GLY A 249 -0.90 -13.46 -3.38
N CYS A 250 -2.18 -13.69 -3.08
CA CYS A 250 -2.94 -12.90 -2.09
C CYS A 250 -2.41 -13.08 -0.65
N LEU A 251 -1.77 -14.21 -0.33
CA LEU A 251 -1.11 -14.40 0.97
C LEU A 251 -0.07 -13.31 1.26
N HIS A 252 0.49 -12.65 0.25
CA HIS A 252 1.47 -11.57 0.46
C HIS A 252 0.86 -10.31 1.08
N HIS A 253 -0.44 -10.06 0.88
CA HIS A 253 -1.16 -8.94 1.48
C HIS A 253 -1.37 -9.11 3.00
N LEU A 254 -1.33 -10.35 3.50
CA LEU A 254 -1.63 -10.70 4.89
C LEU A 254 -0.38 -10.90 5.76
N ASN A 255 0.74 -10.30 5.35
CA ASN A 255 2.04 -10.43 6.01
C ASN A 255 2.59 -9.06 6.41
N PRO A 256 1.99 -8.37 7.40
CA PRO A 256 2.36 -7.01 7.77
C PRO A 256 3.80 -6.90 8.28
N VAL A 257 4.44 -5.79 7.92
CA VAL A 257 5.78 -5.40 8.42
C VAL A 257 5.66 -4.70 9.76
N LYS A 258 6.74 -4.69 10.55
CA LYS A 258 6.77 -3.95 11.83
C LYS A 258 7.04 -2.47 11.58
N ASN A 259 6.47 -1.60 12.41
CA ASN A 259 6.66 -0.16 12.28
C ASN A 259 8.05 0.29 12.72
N PHE A 260 8.53 1.37 12.10
CA PHE A 260 9.66 2.13 12.63
C PHE A 260 9.25 2.92 13.87
N PRO A 261 10.20 3.20 14.79
CA PRO A 261 9.94 4.06 15.92
C PRO A 261 9.40 5.43 15.49
N GLU A 262 8.31 5.89 16.11
CA GLU A 262 7.60 7.11 15.74
C GLU A 262 8.51 8.34 15.64
N LYS A 263 9.44 8.49 16.58
CA LYS A 263 10.42 9.59 16.58
C LYS A 263 11.30 9.60 15.33
N ILE A 264 11.75 8.43 14.86
CA ILE A 264 12.60 8.32 13.67
C ILE A 264 11.78 8.62 12.42
N LEU A 265 10.58 8.04 12.33
CA LEU A 265 9.68 8.29 11.21
C LEU A 265 9.29 9.76 11.11
N HIS A 266 8.98 10.42 12.23
CA HIS A 266 8.63 11.84 12.24
C HIS A 266 9.74 12.73 11.67
N LEU A 267 11.01 12.45 12.00
CA LEU A 267 12.15 13.18 11.44
C LEU A 267 12.28 12.93 9.93
N ALA A 268 12.08 11.70 9.47
CA ALA A 268 12.09 11.37 8.04
C ALA A 268 10.95 12.08 7.29
N VAL A 269 9.74 12.10 7.85
CA VAL A 269 8.56 12.77 7.28
C VAL A 269 8.80 14.27 7.15
N LYS A 270 9.34 14.91 8.18
CA LYS A 270 9.66 16.34 8.13
C LYS A 270 10.62 16.67 6.99
N ASP A 271 11.69 15.90 6.83
CA ASP A 271 12.65 16.11 5.74
C ASP A 271 12.01 15.92 4.36
N VAL A 272 11.25 14.85 4.15
CA VAL A 272 10.57 14.63 2.87
C VAL A 272 9.55 15.73 2.59
N SER A 273 8.79 16.18 3.60
CA SER A 273 7.83 17.29 3.45
C SER A 273 8.55 18.58 3.02
N GLU A 274 9.63 18.95 3.71
CA GLU A 274 10.43 20.13 3.36
C GLU A 274 10.97 20.06 1.93
N LEU A 275 11.41 18.87 1.47
CA LEU A 275 11.85 18.68 0.08
C LEU A 275 10.70 18.87 -0.91
N VAL A 276 9.57 18.21 -0.66
CA VAL A 276 8.38 18.25 -1.52
C VAL A 276 7.83 19.67 -1.64
N LEU A 277 7.64 20.36 -0.52
CA LEU A 277 7.12 21.72 -0.51
C LEU A 277 8.05 22.70 -1.24
N ALA A 278 9.36 22.49 -1.14
CA ALA A 278 10.34 23.37 -1.78
C ALA A 278 10.51 23.14 -3.29
N LYS A 279 10.27 21.91 -3.78
CA LYS A 279 10.64 21.49 -5.15
C LYS A 279 9.46 21.15 -6.04
N VAL A 280 8.38 20.62 -5.49
CA VAL A 280 7.23 20.19 -6.27
C VAL A 280 6.31 21.39 -6.48
N VAL A 281 6.33 21.96 -7.69
CA VAL A 281 5.53 23.14 -8.04
C VAL A 281 4.32 22.72 -8.88
N PRO A 282 3.09 23.21 -8.59
CA PRO A 282 1.92 22.92 -9.41
C PRO A 282 2.07 23.40 -10.86
N LEU A 283 1.58 22.60 -11.81
CA LEU A 283 1.54 22.99 -13.23
C LEU A 283 0.36 23.90 -13.59
N ARG A 284 -0.66 23.99 -12.72
CA ARG A 284 -1.82 24.87 -12.92
C ARG A 284 -1.98 25.84 -11.75
N GLN A 285 -2.48 27.04 -12.04
CA GLN A 285 -2.57 28.13 -11.07
C GLN A 285 -3.55 27.83 -9.92
N LYS A 286 -4.73 27.29 -10.24
CA LYS A 286 -5.73 26.87 -9.26
C LYS A 286 -5.57 25.39 -9.06
N ILE A 287 -5.15 24.93 -7.89
CA ILE A 287 -5.13 23.51 -7.51
C ILE A 287 -6.37 23.13 -6.69
N GLY A 288 -6.60 21.83 -6.49
CA GLY A 288 -7.70 21.29 -5.70
C GLY A 288 -8.63 20.39 -6.53
N GLN A 289 -9.90 20.32 -6.16
CA GLN A 289 -10.85 19.41 -6.81
C GLN A 289 -10.96 19.62 -8.33
N LEU A 290 -10.57 18.63 -9.12
CA LEU A 290 -10.86 18.60 -10.56
C LEU A 290 -12.33 18.29 -10.83
N THR A 291 -12.83 18.78 -11.95
CA THR A 291 -14.12 18.37 -12.49
C THR A 291 -14.08 16.91 -12.94
N VAL A 292 -15.26 16.34 -13.14
CA VAL A 292 -15.37 14.96 -13.65
C VAL A 292 -14.84 14.86 -15.09
N GLN A 293 -15.07 15.87 -15.94
CA GLN A 293 -14.50 15.99 -17.28
C GLN A 293 -12.96 15.93 -17.23
N GLU A 294 -12.33 16.80 -16.43
CA GLU A 294 -10.86 16.84 -16.31
C GLU A 294 -10.31 15.53 -15.74
N SER A 295 -11.04 14.89 -14.82
CA SER A 295 -10.63 13.61 -14.24
C SER A 295 -10.74 12.47 -15.24
N VAL A 296 -11.79 12.41 -16.06
CA VAL A 296 -12.01 11.31 -17.02
C VAL A 296 -11.20 11.50 -18.30
N CYS A 297 -11.23 12.71 -18.88
CA CYS A 297 -10.64 13.01 -20.18
C CYS A 297 -9.24 13.65 -20.11
N GLY A 298 -8.77 14.00 -18.91
CA GLY A 298 -7.53 14.74 -18.75
C GLY A 298 -7.69 16.24 -19.02
N ILE A 299 -6.57 16.95 -19.05
CA ILE A 299 -6.47 18.38 -19.40
C ILE A 299 -5.47 18.49 -20.56
N PRO A 300 -5.91 18.28 -21.81
CA PRO A 300 -5.00 18.14 -22.96
C PRO A 300 -4.08 19.35 -23.20
N SER A 301 -4.45 20.53 -22.72
CA SER A 301 -3.62 21.74 -22.80
C SER A 301 -2.42 21.74 -21.84
N ILE A 302 -2.32 20.77 -20.92
CA ILE A 302 -1.25 20.66 -19.92
C ILE A 302 -0.62 19.26 -20.02
N PRO A 303 0.65 19.15 -20.44
CA PRO A 303 1.35 17.87 -20.53
C PRO A 303 1.27 17.05 -19.22
N GLY A 304 1.02 15.74 -19.35
CA GLY A 304 0.90 14.79 -18.25
C GLY A 304 -0.51 14.65 -17.66
N TYR A 305 -1.42 15.59 -17.89
CA TYR A 305 -2.84 15.43 -17.54
C TYR A 305 -3.57 14.61 -18.60
N ASP A 306 -3.18 13.34 -18.74
CA ASP A 306 -3.75 12.41 -19.70
C ASP A 306 -5.17 11.95 -19.30
N ALA A 307 -5.92 11.43 -20.26
CA ALA A 307 -7.19 10.75 -20.00
C ALA A 307 -6.97 9.47 -19.15
N MET A 308 -8.04 8.98 -18.52
CA MET A 308 -7.98 7.70 -17.81
C MET A 308 -7.72 6.54 -18.77
N GLU A 309 -7.11 5.47 -18.26
CA GLU A 309 -6.98 4.23 -19.01
C GLU A 309 -8.34 3.52 -19.12
N PHE A 310 -8.87 3.47 -20.35
CA PHE A 310 -10.19 2.93 -20.67
C PHE A 310 -10.17 1.45 -21.01
N ASP A 311 -9.04 0.87 -21.41
CA ASP A 311 -8.97 -0.55 -21.82
C ASP A 311 -8.84 -1.51 -20.62
N THR A 312 -8.78 -0.96 -19.40
CA THR A 312 -8.77 -1.72 -18.16
C THR A 312 -10.19 -2.00 -17.63
N SER A 313 -10.30 -2.95 -16.71
CA SER A 313 -11.58 -3.29 -16.06
C SER A 313 -12.16 -2.12 -15.25
N GLU A 314 -13.48 -2.09 -15.09
CA GLU A 314 -14.25 -1.15 -14.28
C GLU A 314 -14.03 -1.35 -12.77
N GLY A 315 -13.55 -2.53 -12.37
CA GLY A 315 -13.44 -2.94 -10.97
C GLY A 315 -14.80 -3.33 -10.37
N PHE A 316 -14.86 -3.37 -9.04
CA PHE A 316 -16.05 -3.79 -8.29
C PHE A 316 -16.98 -2.61 -8.01
N PRO A 317 -18.31 -2.76 -8.09
CA PRO A 317 -19.07 -3.93 -8.57
C PRO A 317 -19.40 -3.84 -10.08
N PHE A 318 -18.97 -2.78 -10.77
CA PHE A 318 -19.34 -2.46 -12.15
C PHE A 318 -19.04 -3.59 -13.15
N SER A 319 -17.89 -4.24 -13.01
CA SER A 319 -17.51 -5.38 -13.86
C SER A 319 -18.50 -6.56 -13.78
N SER A 320 -19.25 -6.70 -12.68
CA SER A 320 -20.25 -7.75 -12.48
C SER A 320 -21.58 -7.50 -13.21
N VAL A 321 -21.79 -6.26 -13.69
CA VAL A 321 -23.01 -5.85 -14.42
C VAL A 321 -22.70 -5.37 -15.83
N ARG A 322 -21.47 -5.59 -16.31
CA ARG A 322 -21.05 -5.23 -17.66
C ARG A 322 -22.03 -5.82 -18.69
N PRO A 323 -22.61 -5.01 -19.59
CA PRO A 323 -23.49 -5.52 -20.64
C PRO A 323 -22.75 -6.47 -21.58
N LYS A 324 -23.48 -7.43 -22.15
CA LYS A 324 -22.92 -8.34 -23.16
C LYS A 324 -22.44 -7.53 -24.37
N GLY A 325 -21.29 -7.89 -24.91
CA GLY A 325 -20.68 -7.22 -26.07
C GLY A 325 -19.59 -6.20 -25.72
N TYR A 326 -19.44 -5.83 -24.44
CA TYR A 326 -18.40 -4.91 -23.99
C TYR A 326 -17.25 -5.66 -23.29
N SER A 327 -16.02 -5.15 -23.45
CA SER A 327 -14.78 -5.76 -22.94
C SER A 327 -14.10 -4.98 -21.82
N ASP A 328 -14.41 -3.70 -21.69
CA ASP A 328 -13.67 -2.72 -20.90
C ASP A 328 -14.61 -1.63 -20.38
N LYS A 329 -14.10 -0.63 -19.67
CA LYS A 329 -14.95 0.36 -18.98
C LYS A 329 -15.60 1.41 -19.87
N LYS A 330 -15.35 1.45 -21.19
CA LYS A 330 -15.88 2.49 -22.09
C LYS A 330 -17.41 2.55 -22.09
N TRP A 331 -18.12 1.44 -21.84
CA TRP A 331 -19.60 1.42 -21.79
C TRP A 331 -20.20 2.30 -20.68
N LEU A 332 -19.39 2.72 -19.70
CA LEU A 332 -19.81 3.62 -18.63
C LEU A 332 -19.77 5.10 -19.02
N PHE A 333 -19.18 5.42 -20.18
CA PHE A 333 -18.90 6.79 -20.60
C PHE A 333 -19.45 7.05 -22.01
N ASP A 334 -20.18 8.14 -22.17
CA ASP A 334 -20.49 8.71 -23.48
C ASP A 334 -19.44 9.76 -23.79
N MET A 335 -18.55 9.46 -24.74
CA MET A 335 -17.40 10.29 -25.09
C MET A 335 -17.31 10.56 -26.59
N GLU A 336 -16.96 11.79 -26.92
CA GLU A 336 -16.63 12.25 -28.27
C GLU A 336 -15.11 12.42 -28.39
N VAL A 337 -14.53 11.98 -29.51
CA VAL A 337 -13.12 12.28 -29.85
C VAL A 337 -13.10 13.60 -30.63
N THR A 338 -12.40 14.59 -30.09
CA THR A 338 -12.21 15.91 -30.70
C THR A 338 -10.75 16.08 -31.14
N ASP A 339 -10.46 17.11 -31.93
CA ASP A 339 -9.09 17.47 -32.34
C ASP A 339 -8.15 17.70 -31.14
N THR A 340 -8.72 18.04 -29.99
CA THR A 340 -7.98 18.34 -28.74
C THR A 340 -8.00 17.20 -27.72
N GLY A 341 -8.61 16.05 -28.04
CA GLY A 341 -8.74 14.90 -27.12
C GLY A 341 -10.19 14.53 -26.81
N TYR A 342 -10.42 13.83 -25.70
CA TYR A 342 -11.75 13.35 -25.32
C TYR A 342 -12.63 14.46 -24.73
N LYS A 343 -13.90 14.46 -25.12
CA LYS A 343 -14.96 15.24 -24.49
C LYS A 343 -16.01 14.30 -23.91
N LEU A 344 -16.35 14.49 -22.64
CA LEU A 344 -17.34 13.68 -21.94
C LEU A 344 -18.73 14.32 -22.13
N ASN A 345 -19.64 13.59 -22.78
CA ASN A 345 -21.02 13.99 -22.94
C ASN A 345 -21.91 13.47 -21.80
N GLY A 346 -21.55 12.32 -21.22
CA GLY A 346 -22.29 11.71 -20.12
C GLY A 346 -21.54 10.59 -19.43
N ILE A 347 -21.96 10.29 -18.21
CA ILE A 347 -21.50 9.14 -17.42
C ILE A 347 -22.74 8.36 -17.01
N ASN A 348 -22.61 7.03 -16.98
CA ASN A 348 -23.65 6.16 -16.47
C ASN A 348 -24.04 6.53 -15.03
N ASP A 349 -25.34 6.70 -14.77
CA ASP A 349 -25.90 7.12 -13.48
C ASP A 349 -25.42 6.24 -12.30
N MET A 350 -25.19 4.95 -12.52
CA MET A 350 -24.69 4.05 -11.48
C MET A 350 -23.33 4.49 -10.92
N VAL A 351 -22.45 5.05 -11.77
CA VAL A 351 -21.14 5.55 -11.33
C VAL A 351 -21.34 6.82 -10.50
N ILE A 352 -22.21 7.72 -10.95
CA ILE A 352 -22.52 8.98 -10.27
C ILE A 352 -23.13 8.71 -8.88
N ASP A 353 -24.09 7.80 -8.79
CA ASP A 353 -24.74 7.43 -7.52
C ASP A 353 -23.75 6.88 -6.50
N VAL A 354 -22.86 5.98 -6.93
CA VAL A 354 -21.82 5.41 -6.07
C VAL A 354 -20.84 6.50 -5.62
N MET A 355 -20.37 7.35 -6.54
CA MET A 355 -19.47 8.46 -6.21
C MET A 355 -20.11 9.41 -5.18
N ASN A 356 -21.36 9.80 -5.39
CA ASN A 356 -22.09 10.70 -4.49
C ASN A 356 -22.30 10.10 -3.09
N MET A 357 -22.64 8.81 -3.00
CA MET A 357 -22.73 8.11 -1.72
C MET A 357 -21.39 8.09 -0.99
N LYS A 358 -20.31 7.65 -1.67
CA LYS A 358 -18.99 7.56 -1.06
C LYS A 358 -18.46 8.93 -0.67
N ASP A 359 -18.75 9.97 -1.44
CA ASP A 359 -18.40 11.35 -1.10
C ASP A 359 -19.06 11.78 0.22
N LYS A 360 -20.37 11.54 0.38
CA LYS A 360 -21.09 11.83 1.63
C LYS A 360 -20.46 11.10 2.82
N GLN A 361 -20.09 9.83 2.65
CA GLN A 361 -19.40 9.06 3.69
C GLN A 361 -18.07 9.73 4.08
N ARG A 362 -17.23 10.10 3.09
CA ARG A 362 -15.95 10.79 3.34
C ARG A 362 -16.13 12.12 4.08
N LEU A 363 -17.13 12.93 3.68
CA LEU A 363 -17.44 14.21 4.35
C LEU A 363 -17.91 14.03 5.80
N CYS A 364 -18.56 12.91 6.07
CA CYS A 364 -18.96 12.45 7.41
C CYS A 364 -17.84 11.73 8.17
N ASN A 365 -16.60 11.75 7.67
CA ASN A 365 -15.43 11.09 8.26
C ASN A 365 -15.50 9.55 8.25
N ILE A 366 -16.33 8.95 7.42
CA ILE A 366 -16.53 7.50 7.31
C ILE A 366 -15.73 6.99 6.12
N VAL A 367 -14.91 5.94 6.33
CA VAL A 367 -14.18 5.25 5.25
C VAL A 367 -15.17 4.42 4.43
N PRO A 368 -15.41 4.74 3.15
CA PRO A 368 -16.31 3.95 2.31
C PRO A 368 -15.87 2.50 2.12
N MET A 369 -16.83 1.62 1.81
CA MET A 369 -16.51 0.28 1.29
C MET A 369 -16.06 0.39 -0.17
N THR A 370 -14.77 0.59 -0.37
CA THR A 370 -14.08 0.56 -1.66
C THR A 370 -13.33 -0.76 -1.79
N ILE A 371 -13.80 -1.63 -2.69
CA ILE A 371 -13.28 -2.99 -2.86
C ILE A 371 -12.41 -3.07 -4.12
N PHE A 372 -11.14 -3.42 -3.97
CA PHE A 372 -10.20 -3.64 -5.05
C PHE A 372 -10.21 -5.12 -5.47
N ILE A 373 -10.34 -5.42 -6.77
CA ILE A 373 -10.40 -6.80 -7.25
C ILE A 373 -8.99 -7.36 -7.45
N ASP A 374 -8.64 -8.45 -6.77
CA ASP A 374 -7.33 -9.10 -6.94
C ASP A 374 -7.28 -9.95 -8.21
N CYS A 375 -6.25 -9.70 -9.02
CA CYS A 375 -6.06 -10.30 -10.33
C CYS A 375 -4.64 -10.85 -10.49
N LEU A 376 -4.51 -11.97 -11.21
CA LEU A 376 -3.20 -12.50 -11.59
C LEU A 376 -2.64 -11.70 -12.77
N LYS A 377 -1.39 -11.24 -12.65
CA LYS A 377 -0.71 -10.47 -13.69
C LYS A 377 -0.27 -11.40 -14.82
N ASP A 378 -0.97 -11.33 -15.94
CA ASP A 378 -0.71 -12.11 -17.15
C ASP A 378 0.42 -11.50 -17.99
N LEU A 379 1.65 -11.75 -17.57
CA LEU A 379 2.87 -11.37 -18.29
C LEU A 379 3.86 -12.52 -18.26
N LYS A 380 4.56 -12.77 -19.37
CA LYS A 380 5.66 -13.75 -19.44
C LYS A 380 6.65 -13.53 -18.29
N LEU A 381 7.11 -14.64 -17.71
CA LEU A 381 8.09 -14.64 -16.62
C LEU A 381 9.27 -15.55 -17.00
N PRO A 382 10.47 -15.31 -16.45
CA PRO A 382 11.53 -16.31 -16.47
C PRO A 382 10.96 -17.67 -16.05
N LYS A 383 11.31 -18.75 -16.75
CA LYS A 383 10.77 -20.11 -16.50
C LYS A 383 10.82 -20.47 -15.01
N GLU A 384 11.92 -20.14 -14.34
CA GLU A 384 12.15 -20.38 -12.91
C GLU A 384 11.32 -19.50 -11.94
N LYS A 385 10.50 -18.58 -12.47
CA LYS A 385 9.63 -17.67 -11.71
C LYS A 385 8.14 -17.82 -12.07
N CYS A 386 7.77 -18.75 -12.94
CA CYS A 386 6.37 -18.94 -13.35
C CYS A 386 5.45 -19.35 -12.17
N ASP A 387 6.01 -19.94 -11.12
CA ASP A 387 5.36 -20.28 -9.84
C ASP A 387 5.09 -19.06 -8.93
N LYS A 388 5.58 -17.88 -9.31
CA LYS A 388 5.50 -16.62 -8.56
C LYS A 388 4.69 -15.58 -9.34
N THR A 389 3.58 -16.02 -9.93
CA THR A 389 2.62 -15.12 -10.60
C THR A 389 2.23 -13.99 -9.65
N ARG A 390 2.46 -12.75 -10.09
CA ARG A 390 2.19 -11.56 -9.28
C ARG A 390 0.70 -11.26 -9.24
N ILE A 391 0.23 -10.71 -8.12
CA ILE A 391 -1.10 -10.13 -8.00
C ILE A 391 -1.04 -8.64 -8.27
N PHE A 392 -2.09 -8.13 -8.89
CA PHE A 392 -2.41 -6.71 -8.90
C PHE A 392 -3.87 -6.50 -8.52
N SER A 393 -4.20 -5.35 -7.93
CA SER A 393 -5.54 -5.09 -7.41
C SER A 393 -6.20 -3.95 -8.19
N ILE A 394 -7.26 -4.27 -8.93
CA ILE A 394 -7.96 -3.33 -9.81
C ILE A 394 -8.76 -2.35 -8.97
N SER A 395 -8.51 -1.06 -9.17
CA SER A 395 -9.28 0.01 -8.54
C SER A 395 -10.67 0.13 -9.18
N PRO A 396 -11.74 0.27 -8.38
CA PRO A 396 -13.05 0.66 -8.88
C PRO A 396 -13.00 1.99 -9.65
N VAL A 397 -13.75 2.07 -10.75
CA VAL A 397 -13.79 3.25 -11.62
C VAL A 397 -14.29 4.50 -10.89
N ASP A 398 -15.27 4.38 -9.99
CA ASP A 398 -15.76 5.48 -9.16
C ASP A 398 -14.64 6.04 -8.27
N PHE A 399 -13.85 5.16 -7.63
CA PHE A 399 -12.72 5.56 -6.81
C PHE A 399 -11.61 6.18 -7.67
N THR A 400 -11.33 5.62 -8.85
CA THR A 400 -10.32 6.15 -9.77
C THR A 400 -10.63 7.59 -10.18
N ILE A 401 -11.90 7.88 -10.53
CA ILE A 401 -12.35 9.23 -10.89
C ILE A 401 -12.17 10.17 -9.70
N GLN A 402 -12.73 9.83 -8.53
CA GLN A 402 -12.68 10.70 -7.36
C GLN A 402 -11.26 10.88 -6.80
N PHE A 403 -10.40 9.87 -6.94
CA PHE A 403 -8.99 9.96 -6.59
C PHE A 403 -8.29 10.97 -7.50
N ARG A 404 -8.53 10.92 -8.81
CA ARG A 404 -8.00 11.93 -9.75
C ARG A 404 -8.54 13.32 -9.44
N GLN A 405 -9.81 13.46 -9.06
CA GLN A 405 -10.35 14.74 -8.60
C GLN A 405 -9.55 15.33 -7.43
N MET A 406 -9.07 14.51 -6.51
CA MET A 406 -8.44 14.96 -5.26
C MET A 406 -6.92 15.05 -5.30
N PHE A 407 -6.26 14.27 -6.15
CA PHE A 407 -4.82 14.05 -6.07
C PHE A 407 -4.06 14.31 -7.38
N TYR A 408 -4.74 14.48 -8.52
CA TYR A 408 -4.05 14.45 -9.82
C TYR A 408 -3.06 15.61 -9.99
N ASP A 409 -3.37 16.80 -9.45
CA ASP A 409 -2.44 17.94 -9.51
C ASP A 409 -1.08 17.62 -8.90
N PHE A 410 -1.12 17.05 -7.70
CA PHE A 410 0.08 16.63 -6.99
C PHE A 410 0.83 15.55 -7.78
N THR A 411 0.12 14.54 -8.30
CA THR A 411 0.79 13.43 -8.99
C THR A 411 1.53 13.89 -10.24
N ILE A 412 0.95 14.82 -11.01
CA ILE A 412 1.60 15.36 -12.21
C ILE A 412 2.73 16.31 -11.82
N ALA A 413 2.54 17.18 -10.83
CA ALA A 413 3.60 18.05 -10.33
C ALA A 413 4.82 17.24 -9.83
N PHE A 414 4.57 16.18 -9.06
CA PHE A 414 5.62 15.30 -8.54
C PHE A 414 6.40 14.62 -9.67
N GLN A 415 5.71 14.04 -10.66
CA GLN A 415 6.34 13.41 -11.83
C GLN A 415 7.20 14.40 -12.62
N ASN A 416 6.72 15.62 -12.85
CA ASN A 416 7.50 16.65 -13.56
C ASN A 416 8.72 17.16 -12.77
N THR A 417 8.76 16.96 -11.45
CA THR A 417 9.89 17.42 -10.61
C THR A 417 11.09 16.50 -10.70
N MET A 418 10.90 15.22 -11.07
CA MET A 418 11.98 14.26 -11.34
C MET A 418 13.05 14.23 -10.25
N PHE A 419 14.34 14.35 -10.63
CA PHE A 419 15.48 14.15 -9.74
C PHE A 419 15.59 15.21 -8.64
N GLU A 420 14.89 16.35 -8.77
CA GLU A 420 14.87 17.40 -7.75
C GLU A 420 14.05 17.00 -6.52
N VAL A 421 13.19 15.98 -6.64
CA VAL A 421 12.48 15.34 -5.52
C VAL A 421 12.88 13.87 -5.36
N GLU A 422 14.10 13.52 -5.77
CA GLU A 422 14.66 12.17 -5.67
C GLU A 422 13.86 11.11 -6.45
N SER A 423 13.10 11.50 -7.48
CA SER A 423 12.26 10.57 -8.24
C SER A 423 12.72 10.43 -9.68
N ALA A 424 12.56 9.22 -10.23
CA ALA A 424 12.68 8.93 -11.65
C ALA A 424 11.35 8.47 -12.26
N VAL A 425 10.22 8.69 -11.57
CA VAL A 425 8.90 8.29 -12.09
C VAL A 425 8.57 9.14 -13.33
N GLY A 426 8.62 8.51 -14.50
CA GLY A 426 8.45 9.16 -15.80
C GLY A 426 9.73 9.28 -16.63
N ILE A 427 10.88 8.82 -16.10
CA ILE A 427 12.18 8.94 -16.79
C ILE A 427 12.20 8.29 -18.18
N ASN A 428 12.73 9.02 -19.16
CA ASN A 428 13.18 8.48 -20.43
C ASN A 428 14.57 7.85 -20.30
N VAL A 429 14.59 6.55 -20.05
CA VAL A 429 15.83 5.74 -19.89
C VAL A 429 16.67 5.63 -21.15
N ASP A 430 16.09 5.88 -22.33
CA ASP A 430 16.79 5.73 -23.61
C ASP A 430 17.38 7.06 -24.10
N GLY A 431 17.15 8.17 -23.38
CA GLY A 431 17.60 9.52 -23.74
C GLY A 431 18.64 10.14 -22.79
N TYR A 432 18.78 11.47 -22.86
CA TYR A 432 19.72 12.22 -22.01
C TYR A 432 19.33 12.25 -20.52
N GLU A 433 18.06 12.02 -20.16
CA GLU A 433 17.63 11.97 -18.75
C GLU A 433 18.35 10.86 -17.96
N TRP A 434 18.68 9.73 -18.60
CA TRP A 434 19.51 8.69 -18.00
C TRP A 434 20.93 9.21 -17.71
N HIS A 435 21.52 9.95 -18.65
CA HIS A 435 22.83 10.55 -18.47
C HIS A 435 22.84 11.56 -17.32
N GLU A 436 21.83 12.44 -17.25
CA GLU A 436 21.67 13.43 -16.17
C GLU A 436 21.54 12.76 -14.80
N MET A 437 20.73 11.70 -14.70
CA MET A 437 20.60 10.91 -13.47
C MET A 437 21.96 10.36 -13.01
N VAL A 438 22.71 9.75 -13.94
CA VAL A 438 24.02 9.16 -13.63
C VAL A 438 25.04 10.24 -13.27
N GLN A 439 25.04 11.39 -13.95
CA GLN A 439 25.90 12.53 -13.59
C GLN A 439 25.60 13.02 -12.18
N LYS A 440 24.33 13.27 -11.86
CA LYS A 440 23.91 13.70 -10.51
C LYS A 440 24.38 12.74 -9.42
N LEU A 441 24.29 11.43 -9.66
CA LEU A 441 24.78 10.40 -8.75
C LEU A 441 26.31 10.45 -8.60
N MET A 442 27.04 10.55 -9.72
CA MET A 442 28.50 10.59 -9.73
C MET A 442 29.10 11.87 -9.14
N GLU A 443 28.42 13.01 -9.26
CA GLU A 443 28.82 14.28 -8.64
C GLU A 443 28.86 14.17 -7.11
N ASN A 444 28.00 13.34 -6.53
CA ASN A 444 28.01 13.08 -5.10
C ASN A 444 29.13 12.11 -4.67
N SER A 445 29.30 10.98 -5.36
CA SER A 445 30.31 9.97 -4.99
C SER A 445 30.50 8.89 -6.08
N PRO A 446 31.71 8.31 -6.22
CA PRO A 446 31.94 7.13 -7.08
C PRO A 446 31.43 5.81 -6.47
N HIS A 447 30.96 5.82 -5.21
CA HIS A 447 30.53 4.63 -4.49
C HIS A 447 29.01 4.44 -4.59
N PHE A 448 28.59 3.53 -5.47
CA PHE A 448 27.20 3.14 -5.62
C PHE A 448 26.80 2.11 -4.58
N VAL A 449 25.56 2.22 -4.12
CA VAL A 449 24.94 1.29 -3.18
C VAL A 449 23.57 0.95 -3.72
N CYS A 450 23.42 -0.28 -4.22
CA CYS A 450 22.19 -0.77 -4.82
C CYS A 450 21.65 -1.97 -4.03
N GLY A 451 20.34 -2.18 -4.05
CA GLY A 451 19.73 -3.35 -3.44
C GLY A 451 18.25 -3.47 -3.76
N ASP A 452 17.71 -4.67 -3.57
CA ASP A 452 16.37 -5.04 -4.04
C ASP A 452 15.44 -5.37 -2.87
N TYR A 453 14.25 -4.76 -2.86
CA TYR A 453 13.17 -5.19 -1.99
C TYR A 453 12.47 -6.45 -2.53
N SER A 454 12.02 -7.32 -1.61
CA SER A 454 11.12 -8.41 -1.95
C SER A 454 9.69 -8.08 -1.57
N LYS A 455 8.76 -8.15 -2.54
CA LYS A 455 7.31 -7.99 -2.32
C LYS A 455 6.96 -6.65 -1.66
N PHE A 456 7.54 -5.56 -2.15
CA PHE A 456 7.42 -4.22 -1.55
C PHE A 456 5.97 -3.72 -1.48
N GLY A 457 5.26 -3.61 -2.61
CA GLY A 457 3.89 -3.07 -2.69
C GLY A 457 2.86 -3.75 -1.76
N PRO A 458 2.75 -5.09 -1.77
CA PRO A 458 1.87 -5.83 -0.85
C PRO A 458 2.18 -5.66 0.64
N ARG A 459 3.35 -5.11 0.99
CA ARG A 459 3.88 -5.07 2.36
C ARG A 459 4.38 -3.69 2.78
N LEU A 460 3.94 -2.62 2.10
CA LEU A 460 4.23 -1.25 2.51
C LEU A 460 3.82 -1.01 3.96
N MET A 461 4.66 -0.33 4.73
CA MET A 461 4.34 0.03 6.11
C MET A 461 3.24 1.08 6.14
N THR A 462 2.14 0.75 6.80
CA THR A 462 0.92 1.59 6.88
C THR A 462 1.21 2.98 7.41
N SER A 463 2.11 3.15 8.39
CA SER A 463 2.49 4.50 8.85
C SER A 463 3.20 5.33 7.81
N CYS A 464 4.03 4.72 6.95
CA CYS A 464 4.69 5.45 5.88
C CYS A 464 3.69 5.80 4.77
N VAL A 465 2.74 4.92 4.46
CA VAL A 465 1.64 5.21 3.52
C VAL A 465 0.80 6.39 4.01
N LEU A 466 0.36 6.36 5.28
CA LEU A 466 -0.41 7.45 5.86
C LEU A 466 0.38 8.76 5.93
N ALA A 467 1.67 8.70 6.26
CA ALA A 467 2.53 9.88 6.27
C ALA A 467 2.73 10.46 4.87
N ALA A 468 2.78 9.64 3.81
CA ALA A 468 2.84 10.12 2.44
C ALA A 468 1.58 10.94 2.09
N PHE A 469 0.39 10.47 2.48
CA PHE A 469 -0.84 11.24 2.31
C PHE A 469 -0.87 12.53 3.14
N ASP A 470 -0.29 12.53 4.34
CA ASP A 470 -0.17 13.76 5.14
C ASP A 470 0.71 14.81 4.44
N ILE A 471 1.84 14.39 3.85
CA ILE A 471 2.72 15.28 3.07
C ILE A 471 1.99 15.84 1.84
N ILE A 472 1.25 15.00 1.11
CA ILE A 472 0.47 15.42 -0.04
C ILE A 472 -0.61 16.43 0.37
N GLN A 473 -1.30 16.19 1.48
CA GLN A 473 -2.28 17.14 2.03
C GLN A 473 -1.63 18.47 2.42
N GLU A 474 -0.44 18.44 3.02
CA GLU A 474 0.32 19.64 3.34
C GLU A 474 0.70 20.43 2.08
N TRP A 475 1.09 19.75 1.01
CA TRP A 475 1.36 20.36 -0.29
C TRP A 475 0.13 21.08 -0.87
N TYR A 476 -1.05 20.46 -0.85
CA TYR A 476 -2.28 21.11 -1.31
C TYR A 476 -2.59 22.36 -0.49
N ARG A 477 -2.43 22.30 0.84
CA ARG A 477 -2.64 23.45 1.72
C ARG A 477 -1.65 24.58 1.42
N TYR A 478 -0.37 24.25 1.25
CA TYR A 478 0.69 25.21 0.98
C TYR A 478 0.45 25.97 -0.33
N TYR A 479 0.02 25.27 -1.38
CA TYR A 479 -0.26 25.85 -2.69
C TYR A 479 -1.69 26.38 -2.86
N GLY A 480 -2.46 26.49 -1.76
CA GLY A 480 -3.69 27.30 -1.72
C GLY A 480 -5.03 26.55 -1.74
N ASP A 481 -5.06 25.22 -1.73
CA ASP A 481 -6.30 24.46 -1.49
C ASP A 481 -6.55 24.29 0.01
N THR A 482 -7.15 25.32 0.61
CA THR A 482 -7.55 25.37 2.02
C THR A 482 -8.99 24.90 2.26
N ASN A 483 -9.63 24.29 1.24
CA ASN A 483 -10.99 23.78 1.37
C ASN A 483 -11.03 22.59 2.34
N TYR A 484 -11.81 22.74 3.42
CA TYR A 484 -11.91 21.75 4.48
C TYR A 484 -12.51 20.41 4.03
N ASP A 485 -13.46 20.43 3.09
CA ASP A 485 -14.08 19.22 2.57
C ASP A 485 -13.11 18.45 1.65
N ASN A 486 -12.29 19.15 0.86
CA ASN A 486 -11.21 18.52 0.08
C ASN A 486 -10.16 17.89 0.99
N GLU A 487 -9.78 18.57 2.06
CA GLU A 487 -8.88 18.03 3.08
C GLU A 487 -9.43 16.74 3.70
N LYS A 488 -10.69 16.74 4.13
CA LYS A 488 -11.36 15.53 4.63
C LYS A 488 -11.37 14.40 3.62
N ARG A 489 -11.76 14.67 2.37
CA ARG A 489 -11.77 13.66 1.29
C ARG A 489 -10.40 13.02 1.13
N ARG A 490 -9.32 13.82 1.06
CA ARG A 490 -7.95 13.31 0.93
C ARG A 490 -7.52 12.46 2.12
N ILE A 491 -7.80 12.90 3.35
CA ILE A 491 -7.47 12.14 4.57
C ILE A 491 -8.19 10.79 4.59
N ILE A 492 -9.48 10.75 4.27
CA ILE A 492 -10.26 9.50 4.26
C ILE A 492 -9.84 8.59 3.09
N MET A 493 -9.58 9.14 1.90
CA MET A 493 -9.06 8.35 0.77
C MET A 493 -7.67 7.75 1.07
N GLY A 494 -6.81 8.46 1.80
CA GLY A 494 -5.55 7.91 2.27
C GLY A 494 -5.73 6.68 3.17
N ARG A 495 -6.79 6.66 3.99
CA ARG A 495 -7.19 5.50 4.79
C ARG A 495 -7.81 4.37 3.95
N GLU A 496 -8.63 4.69 2.94
CA GLU A 496 -9.15 3.69 1.99
C GLU A 496 -8.02 2.92 1.30
N ILE A 497 -6.88 3.56 1.06
CA ILE A 497 -5.71 2.96 0.42
C ILE A 497 -4.83 2.22 1.43
N ALA A 498 -4.58 2.80 2.61
CA ALA A 498 -3.75 2.19 3.65
C ALA A 498 -4.38 0.93 4.28
N PHE A 499 -5.71 0.89 4.33
CA PHE A 499 -6.52 -0.23 4.83
C PHE A 499 -7.46 -0.72 3.73
N ALA A 500 -6.87 -1.02 2.56
CA ALA A 500 -7.63 -1.41 1.39
C ALA A 500 -8.40 -2.72 1.62
N LYS A 501 -9.62 -2.76 1.08
CA LYS A 501 -10.46 -3.96 1.05
C LYS A 501 -10.26 -4.63 -0.31
N HIS A 502 -9.94 -5.91 -0.29
CA HIS A 502 -9.60 -6.72 -1.45
C HIS A 502 -10.66 -7.79 -1.68
N LEU A 503 -10.93 -8.12 -2.94
CA LEU A 503 -11.80 -9.22 -3.36
C LEU A 503 -10.97 -10.32 -4.04
N MET A 504 -10.80 -11.45 -3.34
CA MET A 504 -10.21 -12.67 -3.88
C MET A 504 -11.32 -13.70 -4.15
N PHE A 505 -11.62 -13.95 -5.42
CA PHE A 505 -12.79 -14.73 -5.84
C PHE A 505 -14.10 -14.13 -5.26
N ASN A 506 -14.64 -14.71 -4.19
CA ASN A 506 -15.78 -14.17 -3.47
C ASN A 506 -15.43 -13.67 -2.05
N LEU A 507 -14.20 -13.87 -1.56
CA LEU A 507 -13.77 -13.47 -0.22
C LEU A 507 -13.37 -11.99 -0.22
N VAL A 508 -13.97 -11.22 0.68
CA VAL A 508 -13.57 -9.84 0.98
C VAL A 508 -12.73 -9.82 2.24
N TYR A 509 -11.55 -9.22 2.16
CA TYR A 509 -10.64 -9.06 3.29
C TYR A 509 -9.99 -7.68 3.25
N GLU A 510 -9.64 -7.15 4.42
CA GLU A 510 -8.95 -5.88 4.58
C GLU A 510 -7.52 -6.12 5.06
N VAL A 511 -6.58 -5.38 4.45
CA VAL A 511 -5.16 -5.51 4.74
C VAL A 511 -4.73 -4.57 5.88
N LEU A 512 -3.72 -5.00 6.63
CA LEU A 512 -3.10 -4.20 7.70
C LEU A 512 -1.79 -3.54 7.26
N SER A 513 -1.33 -3.84 6.05
CA SER A 513 -0.13 -3.31 5.41
C SER A 513 -0.25 -3.44 3.89
N GLY A 514 0.53 -2.65 3.17
CA GLY A 514 0.51 -2.61 1.72
C GLY A 514 -0.36 -1.49 1.19
N ALA A 515 -0.42 -1.42 -0.14
CA ALA A 515 -1.37 -0.58 -0.85
C ALA A 515 -1.84 -1.33 -2.11
N PRO A 516 -3.07 -1.10 -2.58
CA PRO A 516 -3.57 -1.70 -3.81
C PRO A 516 -2.75 -1.19 -5.00
N SER A 517 -2.22 -2.11 -5.80
CA SER A 517 -1.24 -1.80 -6.86
C SER A 517 -1.84 -1.25 -8.16
N GLY A 518 -3.17 -1.24 -8.30
CA GLY A 518 -3.87 -0.63 -9.44
C GLY A 518 -4.49 0.74 -9.11
N CYS A 519 -4.04 1.40 -8.04
CA CYS A 519 -4.47 2.76 -7.70
C CYS A 519 -3.67 3.78 -8.53
N PRO A 520 -4.25 4.92 -8.96
CA PRO A 520 -3.52 5.91 -9.78
C PRO A 520 -2.20 6.41 -9.19
N ILE A 521 -2.06 6.44 -7.86
CA ILE A 521 -0.86 6.92 -7.17
C ILE A 521 0.20 5.84 -6.90
N THR A 522 -0.06 4.56 -7.21
CA THR A 522 0.74 3.42 -6.70
C THR A 522 2.25 3.63 -6.82
N THR A 523 2.76 4.05 -7.98
CA THR A 523 4.21 4.24 -8.17
C THR A 523 4.77 5.37 -7.31
N ILE A 524 4.07 6.52 -7.25
CA ILE A 524 4.46 7.68 -6.44
C ILE A 524 4.38 7.34 -4.94
N LEU A 525 3.33 6.63 -4.52
CA LEU A 525 3.19 6.20 -3.14
C LEU A 525 4.31 5.23 -2.73
N ASN A 526 4.66 4.26 -3.59
CA ASN A 526 5.81 3.39 -3.37
C ASN A 526 7.10 4.21 -3.25
N ASN A 527 7.26 5.24 -4.08
CA ASN A 527 8.41 6.15 -4.06
C ASN A 527 8.52 6.86 -2.71
N PHE A 528 7.42 7.46 -2.22
CA PHE A 528 7.36 8.09 -0.89
C PHE A 528 7.74 7.12 0.24
N VAL A 529 7.20 5.90 0.22
CA VAL A 529 7.52 4.91 1.24
C VAL A 529 9.01 4.56 1.19
N ASN A 530 9.60 4.42 0.00
CA ASN A 530 11.03 4.14 -0.15
C ASN A 530 11.91 5.30 0.35
N MET A 531 11.53 6.54 0.03
CA MET A 531 12.18 7.75 0.55
C MET A 531 12.18 7.77 2.09
N LEU A 532 11.02 7.49 2.71
CA LEU A 532 10.88 7.44 4.17
C LEU A 532 11.67 6.28 4.78
N TYR A 533 11.66 5.11 4.15
CA TYR A 533 12.40 3.93 4.58
C TYR A 533 13.90 4.21 4.64
N LEU A 534 14.46 4.79 3.58
CA LEU A 534 15.89 5.06 3.48
C LEU A 534 16.34 6.10 4.51
N ARG A 535 15.53 7.13 4.76
CA ARG A 535 15.79 8.14 5.81
C ARG A 535 15.71 7.55 7.21
N CYS A 536 14.72 6.71 7.49
CA CYS A 536 14.61 6.00 8.77
C CYS A 536 15.82 5.09 9.01
N ALA A 537 16.25 4.37 7.97
CA ALA A 537 17.42 3.52 8.00
C ALA A 537 18.70 4.33 8.25
N TYR A 538 18.87 5.46 7.55
CA TYR A 538 20.00 6.36 7.74
C TYR A 538 20.10 6.84 9.18
N ILE A 539 19.02 7.40 9.72
CA ILE A 539 18.98 7.90 11.11
C ILE A 539 19.36 6.76 12.07
N HIS A 540 18.73 5.59 11.95
CA HIS A 540 19.01 4.47 12.87
C HIS A 540 20.45 3.95 12.77
N ILE A 541 20.94 3.70 11.55
CA ILE A 541 22.27 3.13 11.32
C ILE A 541 23.33 4.12 11.78
N MET A 542 23.20 5.40 11.39
CA MET A 542 24.15 6.43 11.80
C MET A 542 24.16 6.61 13.32
N THR A 543 22.99 6.62 13.98
CA THR A 543 22.93 6.67 15.46
C THR A 543 23.61 5.48 16.10
N THR A 544 23.24 4.27 15.69
CA THR A 544 23.75 3.05 16.32
C THR A 544 25.25 2.89 16.07
N SER A 545 25.71 3.08 14.83
CA SER A 545 27.11 2.92 14.48
C SER A 545 27.99 4.02 15.09
N VAL A 546 27.58 5.29 15.08
CA VAL A 546 28.40 6.37 15.67
C VAL A 546 28.51 6.21 17.18
N MET A 547 27.42 5.81 17.87
CA MET A 547 27.48 5.51 19.31
C MET A 547 28.44 4.35 19.64
N LEU A 548 28.63 3.41 18.70
CA LEU A 548 29.43 2.20 18.93
C LEU A 548 30.88 2.30 18.43
N THR A 549 31.19 3.15 17.43
CA THR A 549 32.42 2.97 16.63
C THR A 549 33.39 4.15 16.60
N ARG A 550 33.06 5.32 17.15
CA ARG A 550 33.98 6.47 17.03
C ARG A 550 34.08 7.30 18.31
N ASN A 551 35.31 7.65 18.69
CA ASN A 551 35.66 8.74 19.62
C ASN A 551 35.26 10.13 19.05
N LEU A 552 34.08 10.26 18.45
CA LEU A 552 33.53 11.54 18.02
C LEU A 552 32.95 12.27 19.23
N THR A 553 33.00 13.60 19.21
CA THR A 553 32.26 14.39 20.20
C THR A 553 30.76 14.22 19.99
N ASN A 554 29.96 14.36 21.05
CA ASN A 554 28.50 14.35 20.96
C ASN A 554 27.97 15.32 19.88
N TYR A 555 28.64 16.45 19.70
CA TYR A 555 28.32 17.42 18.66
C TYR A 555 28.51 16.87 17.23
N GLN A 556 29.67 16.26 16.95
CA GLN A 556 29.96 15.67 15.63
C GLN A 556 29.04 14.48 15.33
N ALA A 557 28.76 13.65 16.34
CA ALA A 557 27.81 12.56 16.22
C ALA A 557 26.41 13.08 15.88
N ASN A 558 25.91 14.07 16.63
CA ASN A 558 24.60 14.69 16.39
C ASN A 558 24.49 15.31 15.00
N ALA A 559 25.55 15.94 14.50
CA ALA A 559 25.58 16.49 13.15
C ALA A 559 25.38 15.40 12.07
N LEU A 560 26.10 14.27 12.17
CA LEU A 560 26.04 13.16 11.22
C LEU A 560 24.71 12.38 11.26
N MET A 561 24.00 12.40 12.39
CA MET A 561 22.70 11.74 12.53
C MET A 561 21.54 12.54 11.95
N SER A 562 21.76 13.81 11.59
CA SER A 562 20.69 14.70 11.11
C SER A 562 20.26 14.36 9.67
N VAL A 563 18.99 14.63 9.35
CA VAL A 563 18.49 14.43 7.98
C VAL A 563 19.07 15.45 6.99
N SER A 564 19.52 16.62 7.48
CA SER A 564 20.35 17.53 6.68
C SER A 564 21.65 16.88 6.22
N SER A 565 22.28 16.06 7.07
CA SER A 565 23.47 15.28 6.67
C SER A 565 23.15 14.18 5.67
N PHE A 566 21.96 13.59 5.70
CA PHE A 566 21.53 12.63 4.68
C PHE A 566 21.69 13.22 3.27
N ARG A 567 21.11 14.40 3.02
CA ARG A 567 21.20 15.08 1.70
C ARG A 567 22.62 15.47 1.29
N LYS A 568 23.51 15.68 2.27
CA LYS A 568 24.92 16.03 2.03
C LYS A 568 25.77 14.82 1.63
N TYR A 569 25.46 13.64 2.17
CA TYR A 569 26.31 12.46 2.03
C TYR A 569 25.69 11.35 1.18
N VAL A 570 24.41 11.44 0.85
CA VAL A 570 23.67 10.45 0.07
C VAL A 570 22.92 11.17 -1.04
N CYS A 571 23.13 10.71 -2.28
CA CYS A 571 22.29 11.06 -3.41
C CYS A 571 21.52 9.82 -3.80
N ALA A 572 20.20 9.82 -3.65
CA ALA A 572 19.33 8.70 -3.95
C ALA A 572 18.29 9.08 -4.99
N ILE A 573 17.99 8.16 -5.89
CA ILE A 573 16.93 8.28 -6.89
C ILE A 573 16.07 7.02 -6.81
N PHE A 574 14.75 7.22 -6.80
CA PHE A 574 13.76 6.16 -6.61
C PHE A 574 12.84 6.04 -7.82
N TYR A 575 12.40 4.81 -8.10
CA TYR A 575 11.24 4.53 -8.96
C TYR A 575 10.38 3.48 -8.26
N GLY A 576 9.46 3.94 -7.42
CA GLY A 576 8.67 3.04 -6.60
C GLY A 576 9.56 2.27 -5.61
N ASP A 577 9.63 0.95 -5.75
CA ASP A 577 10.49 0.08 -4.93
C ASP A 577 11.95 0.06 -5.39
N ASP A 578 12.21 0.30 -6.68
CA ASP A 578 13.56 0.34 -7.21
C ASP A 578 14.30 1.61 -6.73
N LEU A 579 15.60 1.48 -6.45
CA LEU A 579 16.44 2.60 -6.02
C LEU A 579 17.85 2.47 -6.57
N ILE A 580 18.45 3.61 -6.87
CA ILE A 580 19.89 3.73 -7.11
C ILE A 580 20.41 4.90 -6.29
N MET A 581 21.52 4.70 -5.58
CA MET A 581 22.10 5.77 -4.78
C MET A 581 23.62 5.71 -4.75
N THR A 582 24.23 6.87 -4.52
CA THR A 582 25.65 6.99 -4.19
C THR A 582 25.82 7.51 -2.78
N VAL A 583 26.86 7.02 -2.11
CA VAL A 583 27.14 7.33 -0.71
C VAL A 583 28.55 7.89 -0.60
N HIS A 584 28.71 9.03 0.09
CA HIS A 584 29.99 9.70 0.24
C HIS A 584 31.04 8.80 0.93
N PRO A 585 32.32 8.83 0.50
CA PRO A 585 33.37 7.94 1.03
C PRO A 585 33.53 7.95 2.56
N SER A 586 33.21 9.07 3.21
CA SER A 586 33.33 9.22 4.66
C SER A 586 32.35 8.36 5.47
N ILE A 587 31.23 7.93 4.87
CA ILE A 587 30.18 7.17 5.54
C ILE A 587 29.83 5.84 4.86
N VAL A 588 30.32 5.54 3.66
CA VAL A 588 29.96 4.31 2.91
C VAL A 588 30.23 3.01 3.67
N LYS A 589 31.26 2.98 4.54
CA LYS A 589 31.52 1.80 5.41
C LYS A 589 30.46 1.58 6.49
N ILE A 590 29.65 2.60 6.79
CA ILE A 590 28.59 2.58 7.78
C ILE A 590 27.22 2.48 7.08
N PHE A 591 26.99 3.30 6.06
CA PHE A 591 25.74 3.33 5.31
C PHE A 591 25.92 2.66 3.95
N ASN A 592 25.64 1.36 3.91
CA ASN A 592 25.76 0.48 2.74
C ASN A 592 24.63 -0.55 2.69
N ALA A 593 24.54 -1.30 1.59
CA ALA A 593 23.48 -2.27 1.34
C ALA A 593 23.40 -3.38 2.39
N HIS A 594 24.54 -3.83 2.94
CA HIS A 594 24.58 -4.83 4.00
C HIS A 594 23.90 -4.32 5.28
N ASN A 595 24.31 -3.14 5.77
CA ASN A 595 23.73 -2.55 6.98
C ASN A 595 22.27 -2.15 6.79
N LEU A 596 21.88 -1.73 5.57
CA LEU A 596 20.48 -1.53 5.20
C LEU A 596 19.68 -2.82 5.29
N SER A 597 20.21 -3.92 4.74
CA SER A 597 19.58 -5.24 4.83
C SER A 597 19.36 -5.66 6.29
N GLY A 598 20.39 -5.52 7.13
CA GLY A 598 20.29 -5.81 8.56
C GLY A 598 19.30 -4.91 9.31
N PHE A 599 19.20 -3.62 8.94
CA PHE A 599 18.19 -2.72 9.49
C PHE A 599 16.77 -3.16 9.10
N PHE A 600 16.50 -3.32 7.81
CA PHE A 600 15.18 -3.65 7.30
C PHE A 600 14.68 -5.02 7.79
N GLN A 601 15.58 -5.98 7.97
CA GLN A 601 15.24 -7.29 8.53
C GLN A 601 14.62 -7.21 9.93
N LYS A 602 15.05 -6.26 10.79
CA LYS A 602 14.46 -6.06 12.13
C LYS A 602 12.97 -5.71 12.06
N TYR A 603 12.54 -5.14 10.94
CA TYR A 603 11.17 -4.70 10.67
C TYR A 603 10.40 -5.64 9.75
N ASP A 604 10.90 -6.85 9.53
CA ASP A 604 10.35 -7.85 8.62
C ASP A 604 10.27 -7.38 7.15
N ILE A 605 11.09 -6.39 6.77
CA ILE A 605 11.26 -5.91 5.40
C ILE A 605 12.47 -6.64 4.80
N LYS A 606 12.25 -7.36 3.70
CA LYS A 606 13.32 -8.09 3.02
C LYS A 606 13.95 -7.20 1.95
N PHE A 607 15.16 -6.73 2.24
CA PHE A 607 16.03 -5.96 1.33
C PHE A 607 17.32 -6.76 1.09
N THR A 608 17.68 -6.98 -0.18
CA THR A 608 18.81 -7.82 -0.56
C THR A 608 19.92 -6.97 -1.17
N ASP A 609 21.13 -7.12 -0.66
CA ASP A 609 22.33 -6.52 -1.26
C ASP A 609 22.58 -7.09 -2.66
N ALA A 610 22.70 -6.20 -3.66
CA ALA A 610 22.95 -6.56 -5.05
C ALA A 610 24.22 -7.40 -5.22
N LEU A 611 25.25 -7.14 -4.41
CA LEU A 611 26.53 -7.87 -4.44
C LEU A 611 26.41 -9.30 -3.88
N LYS A 612 25.37 -9.61 -3.10
CA LYS A 612 25.17 -10.91 -2.39
C LYS A 612 26.40 -11.40 -1.63
N SER A 613 27.34 -10.52 -1.32
CA SER A 613 28.72 -10.89 -0.97
C SER A 613 28.92 -11.06 0.54
N GLY A 614 28.00 -10.53 1.35
CA GLY A 614 28.14 -10.50 2.81
C GLY A 614 29.25 -9.57 3.32
N ASP A 615 29.92 -8.83 2.43
CA ASP A 615 31.05 -7.97 2.75
C ASP A 615 30.59 -6.53 3.08
N ILE A 616 30.85 -6.11 4.31
CA ILE A 616 30.40 -4.84 4.91
C ILE A 616 31.09 -3.62 4.26
N SER A 617 32.16 -3.82 3.49
CA SER A 617 33.00 -2.74 2.97
C SER A 617 32.81 -2.41 1.48
N LYS A 618 32.03 -3.22 0.75
CA LYS A 618 31.92 -3.08 -0.70
C LYS A 618 30.78 -2.15 -1.11
N SER A 619 31.15 -1.18 -1.93
CA SER A 619 30.25 -0.43 -2.81
C SER A 619 30.55 -0.88 -4.24
N THR A 620 29.62 -0.62 -5.14
CA THR A 620 29.82 -0.86 -6.57
C THR A 620 30.37 0.40 -7.24
N ALA A 621 31.12 0.22 -8.33
CA ALA A 621 31.47 1.29 -9.26
C ALA A 621 30.35 1.52 -10.26
N VAL A 622 30.40 2.65 -10.96
CA VAL A 622 29.36 3.05 -11.94
C VAL A 622 29.10 2.01 -13.04
N PHE A 623 30.11 1.26 -13.47
CA PHE A 623 29.99 0.28 -14.57
C PHE A 623 29.90 -1.18 -14.10
N ASP A 624 29.80 -1.41 -12.79
CA ASP A 624 29.60 -2.76 -12.27
C ASP A 624 28.21 -3.28 -12.68
N VAL A 625 28.09 -4.58 -12.91
CA VAL A 625 26.84 -5.21 -13.34
C VAL A 625 25.76 -5.13 -12.26
N GLU A 626 26.19 -5.08 -11.00
CA GLU A 626 25.35 -4.91 -9.82
C GLU A 626 24.84 -3.47 -9.63
N THR A 627 25.44 -2.49 -10.34
CA THR A 627 24.91 -1.13 -10.43
C THR A 627 23.84 -1.10 -11.51
N SER A 628 22.62 -1.46 -11.13
CA SER A 628 21.47 -1.50 -12.01
C SER A 628 20.29 -0.71 -11.46
N PHE A 629 19.53 -0.11 -12.35
CA PHE A 629 18.27 0.58 -12.05
C PHE A 629 17.31 0.34 -13.22
N LEU A 630 16.02 0.07 -12.95
CA LEU A 630 15.02 -0.23 -13.98
C LEU A 630 15.43 -1.37 -14.93
N LYS A 631 16.11 -2.39 -14.37
CA LYS A 631 16.75 -3.52 -15.09
C LYS A 631 17.78 -3.11 -16.15
N ARG A 632 18.40 -1.95 -15.97
CA ARG A 632 19.44 -1.43 -16.86
C ARG A 632 20.73 -1.19 -16.08
N THR A 633 21.85 -1.63 -16.64
CA THR A 633 23.19 -1.24 -16.16
C THR A 633 23.64 0.03 -16.87
N ILE A 634 24.67 0.68 -16.34
CA ILE A 634 25.20 1.93 -16.89
C ILE A 634 26.43 1.62 -17.75
N ARG A 635 26.54 2.26 -18.91
CA ARG A 635 27.74 2.21 -19.76
C ARG A 635 28.08 3.58 -20.33
N ARG A 636 29.31 3.73 -20.81
CA ARG A 636 29.67 4.85 -21.68
C ARG A 636 29.16 4.57 -23.08
N HIS A 637 28.63 5.61 -23.72
CA HIS A 637 28.33 5.55 -25.14
C HIS A 637 29.61 5.41 -25.96
N ASP A 638 29.56 4.64 -27.05
CA ASP A 638 30.77 4.29 -27.81
C ASP A 638 31.35 5.47 -28.59
N PHE A 639 30.49 6.43 -28.99
CA PHE A 639 30.88 7.55 -29.87
C PHE A 639 30.59 8.94 -29.28
N ARG A 640 29.77 9.03 -28.22
CA ARG A 640 29.29 10.30 -27.65
C ARG A 640 29.76 10.39 -26.19
N ASN A 641 29.95 11.60 -25.68
CA ASN A 641 30.36 11.80 -24.28
C ASN A 641 29.16 11.75 -23.31
N CYS A 642 28.40 10.66 -23.33
CA CYS A 642 27.25 10.45 -22.46
C CYS A 642 27.22 9.03 -21.89
N PHE A 643 26.36 8.83 -20.90
CA PHE A 643 26.06 7.52 -20.34
C PHE A 643 24.80 6.97 -20.98
N VAL A 644 24.77 5.67 -21.25
CA VAL A 644 23.60 4.98 -21.82
C VAL A 644 23.13 3.87 -20.89
N ALA A 645 21.84 3.57 -20.99
CA ALA A 645 21.21 2.52 -20.23
C ALA A 645 21.25 1.19 -21.01
N CYS A 646 21.84 0.16 -20.42
CA CYS A 646 21.94 -1.16 -21.03
C CYS A 646 20.92 -2.10 -20.40
N MET A 647 19.80 -2.36 -21.08
CA MET A 647 18.80 -3.31 -20.59
C MET A 647 19.36 -4.72 -20.48
N ASP A 648 18.95 -5.49 -19.47
CA ASP A 648 19.32 -6.90 -19.33
C ASP A 648 19.18 -7.69 -20.65
N LYS A 649 20.27 -8.30 -21.13
CA LYS A 649 20.31 -9.03 -22.41
C LYS A 649 19.30 -10.17 -22.47
N ARG A 650 19.09 -10.86 -21.35
CA ARG A 650 18.10 -11.93 -21.28
C ARG A 650 16.69 -11.38 -21.55
N ALA A 651 16.34 -10.20 -21.02
CA ALA A 651 15.07 -9.55 -21.31
C ALA A 651 14.97 -9.01 -22.75
N ILE A 652 16.07 -8.47 -23.31
CA ILE A 652 16.14 -8.04 -24.71
C ILE A 652 15.81 -9.21 -25.63
N GLU A 653 16.60 -10.28 -25.55
CA GLU A 653 16.53 -11.43 -26.45
C GLU A 653 15.19 -12.16 -26.34
N GLU A 654 14.51 -12.08 -25.20
CA GLU A 654 13.16 -12.63 -25.02
C GLU A 654 12.07 -11.83 -25.74
N THR A 655 12.33 -10.59 -26.14
CA THR A 655 11.29 -9.70 -26.67
C THR A 655 10.67 -10.25 -27.95
N CYS A 656 11.50 -10.72 -28.90
CA CYS A 656 11.04 -11.22 -30.19
C CYS A 656 10.27 -12.54 -30.12
N ASN A 657 10.37 -13.30 -29.02
CA ASN A 657 9.78 -14.63 -28.86
C ASN A 657 8.27 -14.63 -28.54
N TRP A 658 7.67 -13.46 -28.29
CA TRP A 658 6.31 -13.37 -27.77
C TRP A 658 5.50 -12.23 -28.40
N VAL A 659 4.21 -12.51 -28.61
CA VAL A 659 3.19 -11.53 -29.02
C VAL A 659 1.92 -11.76 -28.19
N PHE A 660 0.89 -10.92 -28.37
CA PHE A 660 -0.42 -11.14 -27.75
C PHE A 660 -1.43 -11.69 -28.77
N ILE A 661 -2.35 -12.53 -28.29
CA ILE A 661 -3.45 -13.06 -29.08
C ILE A 661 -4.30 -11.91 -29.66
N GLY A 662 -4.68 -12.04 -30.92
CA GLY A 662 -5.50 -11.04 -31.64
C GLY A 662 -4.68 -10.02 -32.44
N HIS A 663 -3.35 -9.99 -32.31
CA HIS A 663 -2.51 -9.26 -33.25
C HIS A 663 -2.23 -10.10 -34.52
N GLN A 664 -2.17 -9.43 -35.66
CA GLN A 664 -1.93 -10.05 -36.96
C GLN A 664 -0.45 -10.41 -37.13
N GLU A 665 -0.19 -11.57 -37.72
CA GLU A 665 1.14 -12.04 -38.11
C GLU A 665 1.30 -11.92 -39.63
N PRO A 666 2.50 -11.56 -40.14
CA PRO A 666 3.77 -11.45 -39.42
C PRO A 666 4.02 -10.11 -38.71
N GLU A 667 3.10 -9.13 -38.80
CA GLU A 667 3.33 -7.75 -38.35
C GLU A 667 3.66 -7.67 -36.85
N ALA A 668 2.98 -8.45 -36.01
CA ALA A 668 3.22 -8.52 -34.58
C ALA A 668 4.64 -9.02 -34.26
N SER A 669 5.09 -10.09 -34.93
CA SER A 669 6.44 -10.63 -34.75
C SER A 669 7.53 -9.66 -35.26
N ILE A 670 7.27 -8.97 -36.38
CA ILE A 670 8.18 -7.94 -36.90
C ILE A 670 8.31 -6.77 -35.90
N LEU A 671 7.19 -6.30 -35.34
CA LEU A 671 7.19 -5.27 -34.31
C LEU A 671 7.95 -5.72 -33.06
N ALA A 672 7.75 -6.97 -32.62
CA ALA A 672 8.50 -7.53 -31.49
C ALA A 672 10.02 -7.57 -31.76
N CYS A 673 10.45 -7.87 -32.99
CA CYS A 673 11.85 -7.77 -33.39
C CYS A 673 12.37 -6.33 -33.36
N GLY A 674 11.56 -5.36 -33.80
CA GLY A 674 11.87 -3.94 -33.70
C GLY A 674 12.06 -3.50 -32.24
N CYS A 675 11.14 -3.85 -31.35
CA CYS A 675 11.24 -3.57 -29.91
C CYS A 675 12.44 -4.25 -29.25
N MET A 676 12.78 -5.48 -29.66
CA MET A 676 14.02 -6.15 -29.20
C MET A 676 15.24 -5.30 -29.54
N LEU A 677 15.34 -4.81 -30.78
CA LEU A 677 16.49 -4.05 -31.23
C LEU A 677 16.56 -2.66 -30.58
N LEU A 678 15.43 -1.96 -30.41
CA LEU A 678 15.41 -0.70 -29.67
C LEU A 678 15.98 -0.88 -28.25
N ASN A 679 15.57 -1.92 -27.52
CA ASN A 679 16.14 -2.22 -26.19
C ASN A 679 17.62 -2.65 -26.24
N ALA A 680 18.12 -3.10 -27.41
CA ALA A 680 19.52 -3.47 -27.61
C ALA A 680 20.45 -2.27 -27.89
N HIS A 681 19.91 -1.08 -28.18
CA HIS A 681 20.70 0.09 -28.60
C HIS A 681 21.83 0.43 -27.62
N GLY A 682 21.53 0.47 -26.32
CA GLY A 682 22.50 0.82 -25.28
C GLY A 682 23.69 -0.15 -25.17
N TRP A 683 23.63 -1.35 -25.75
CA TRP A 683 24.76 -2.29 -25.80
C TRP A 683 25.77 -2.00 -26.92
N GLY A 684 25.49 -0.99 -27.75
CA GLY A 684 26.36 -0.54 -28.83
C GLY A 684 26.17 -1.30 -30.14
N GLU A 685 26.78 -0.76 -31.19
CA GLU A 685 26.57 -1.16 -32.58
C GLU A 685 26.80 -2.65 -32.82
N LYS A 686 27.87 -3.22 -32.28
CA LYS A 686 28.23 -4.63 -32.51
C LYS A 686 27.16 -5.62 -32.04
N TYR A 687 26.59 -5.40 -30.85
CA TYR A 687 25.55 -6.29 -30.32
C TYR A 687 24.22 -6.10 -31.07
N TYR A 688 23.85 -4.84 -31.31
CA TYR A 688 22.64 -4.48 -32.05
C TYR A 688 22.67 -5.06 -33.47
N GLU A 689 23.72 -4.82 -34.25
CA GLU A 689 23.81 -5.28 -35.64
C GLU A 689 23.95 -6.81 -35.73
N GLY A 690 24.53 -7.45 -34.72
CA GLY A 690 24.53 -8.90 -34.59
C GLY A 690 23.12 -9.49 -34.48
N LEU A 691 22.27 -8.92 -33.61
CA LEU A 691 20.86 -9.30 -33.51
C LEU A 691 20.08 -8.94 -34.78
N ARG A 692 20.31 -7.75 -35.32
CA ARG A 692 19.64 -7.28 -36.53
C ARG A 692 19.92 -8.18 -37.73
N THR A 693 21.15 -8.64 -37.89
CA THR A 693 21.52 -9.60 -38.95
C THR A 693 20.68 -10.87 -38.85
N ARG A 694 20.57 -11.47 -37.65
CA ARG A 694 19.75 -12.67 -37.40
C ARG A 694 18.28 -12.43 -37.75
N VAL A 695 17.75 -11.25 -37.38
CA VAL A 695 16.37 -10.85 -37.70
C VAL A 695 16.16 -10.74 -39.21
N ILE A 696 17.05 -10.06 -39.93
CA ILE A 696 16.95 -9.91 -41.39
C ILE A 696 17.06 -11.26 -42.09
N GLU A 697 17.94 -12.15 -41.64
CA GLU A 697 18.08 -13.51 -42.19
C GLU A 697 16.83 -14.35 -41.95
N PHE A 698 16.23 -14.29 -40.75
CA PHE A 698 14.99 -14.99 -40.43
C PHE A 698 13.84 -14.53 -41.34
N TRP A 699 13.62 -13.22 -41.46
CA TRP A 699 12.51 -12.69 -42.26
C TRP A 699 12.73 -12.85 -43.76
N ARG A 700 13.99 -12.83 -44.24
CA ARG A 700 14.32 -13.17 -45.63
C ARG A 700 13.87 -14.59 -45.98
N LYS A 701 14.03 -15.57 -45.08
CA LYS A 701 13.55 -16.95 -45.28
C LYS A 701 12.02 -17.04 -45.36
N HIS A 702 11.32 -16.04 -44.80
CA HIS A 702 9.87 -15.93 -44.82
C HIS A 702 9.34 -14.99 -45.91
N ASN A 703 10.20 -14.54 -46.84
CA ASN A 703 9.87 -13.58 -47.90
C ASN A 703 9.37 -12.22 -47.40
N GLU A 704 9.75 -11.83 -46.17
CA GLU A 704 9.41 -10.55 -45.57
C GLU A 704 10.63 -9.60 -45.55
N VAL A 705 10.38 -8.30 -45.72
CA VAL A 705 11.40 -7.24 -45.64
C VAL A 705 11.05 -6.29 -44.49
N PRO A 706 11.51 -6.57 -43.27
CA PRO A 706 11.14 -5.77 -42.11
C PRO A 706 11.86 -4.42 -42.15
N SER A 707 11.12 -3.33 -41.90
CA SER A 707 11.68 -1.97 -41.79
C SER A 707 12.31 -1.74 -40.42
N ILE A 708 13.49 -2.33 -40.21
CA ILE A 708 14.22 -2.26 -38.95
C ILE A 708 15.44 -1.35 -39.11
N PRO A 709 15.52 -0.24 -38.35
CA PRO A 709 16.61 0.72 -38.47
C PRO A 709 17.96 0.09 -38.11
N ARG A 710 19.03 0.58 -38.70
CA ARG A 710 20.40 0.34 -38.26
C ARG A 710 20.65 1.00 -36.91
N TRP A 711 21.69 0.56 -36.22
CA TRP A 711 22.07 1.15 -34.94
C TRP A 711 22.31 2.66 -35.05
N SER A 712 23.01 3.10 -36.11
CA SER A 712 23.29 4.54 -36.34
C SER A 712 22.04 5.37 -36.60
N GLU A 713 21.00 4.79 -37.23
CA GLU A 713 19.73 5.48 -37.43
C GLU A 713 18.97 5.66 -36.12
N VAL A 714 19.04 4.67 -35.21
CA VAL A 714 18.46 4.78 -33.86
C VAL A 714 19.25 5.79 -33.04
N ASP A 715 20.58 5.72 -33.08
CA ASP A 715 21.46 6.64 -32.36
C ASP A 715 21.21 8.11 -32.75
N GLU A 716 21.09 8.38 -34.04
CA GLU A 716 20.82 9.73 -34.54
C GLU A 716 19.40 10.21 -34.18
N ARG A 717 18.41 9.32 -34.11
CA ARG A 717 17.06 9.70 -33.63
C ARG A 717 17.04 10.09 -32.16
N ILE A 718 17.87 9.43 -31.34
CA ILE A 718 17.92 9.66 -29.90
C ILE A 718 18.79 10.89 -29.57
N TYR A 719 19.95 11.04 -30.24
CA TYR A 719 21.00 11.98 -29.85
C TYR A 719 21.44 12.96 -30.96
N GLY A 720 20.83 12.91 -32.15
CA GLY A 720 21.26 13.68 -33.34
C GLY A 720 20.85 15.16 -33.35
N TYR A 721 20.08 15.63 -32.36
CA TYR A 721 19.59 17.00 -32.28
C TYR A 721 20.11 17.74 -31.05
#